data_AF-A0A2H5FIC7-F1
#
_entry.id   AF-A0A2H5FIC7-F1
#
_cell.length_a   1.000
_cell.length_b   1.000
_cell.length_c   1.000
_cell.angle_alpha   90.00
_cell.angle_beta   90.00
_cell.angle_gamma   90.00
#
_symmetry.space_group_name_H-M   'P 1'
#
loop_
_entity.id
_entity.type
_entity.pdbx_description
1 polymer ?
#
loop_
_entity_poly.entity_id
_entity_poly.type
_entity_poly.pdbx_seq_one_letter_code
_entity_poly.pdbx_strand_id
1 'polypeptide(L)'
;MPDPIKFKEPERCDYVYIDENNKVHLMMPLVGGVEIGLDNTCQTGVELNSFFHGSTHEGVTRFSAQHHLAEYAKLLKEDIQEIEKQRAISPLAFETQLKVKKERLKQVNQYIELITVLKKDYDADKGIKSLQLLENTQGSYPPIPKEVSALVKSATNGFAVRLSPFDNDPLTLFNDPIFSVKRNISKWRRPDGRHHLGAIDINEGLGSRLRSTFYDAKTNTGSPILPPKTLKEKVIEDILAKANLPDDYLKEPDTRDERLTEVKKIIQEELVKVNKDISVDKSTIGGMDIDASYLLDLACTVGEDDPLKEWIGGVIGAATSSEFWDLEEQKQSEAISVFYDGEGKEVNASNNDRMSVKVQFLLAEANIFCKLNKLSDANFGAFFDEEPHATNIAKNVKEGLGKGANIEKVIFDYINTYHAQLGLKNPLTEEQQKEITEQFTKNYNTIKDSPHFDEFFIADTSKKGALFNHQNRISLSFLEFFQRQTKGKHPLGELEGHVEALHSGSTNNLSHKNEVGYEKLEQFKTEVVRLLAENKPKELIDYLTLQQPGSKAPNYSMLTLETQNYIAYNRNGQEILRALEQSDANPKAKQELGKLISPTHVKHENLANVVWSKVSSKPLFEVELNRVASGISATVTNYEREKNGRWFQRTNKVREEQIQQLKEIAEELKKLAAKPDNAKKEEVVNSLLKSIMVLDKIDADIGKESNLFKSSLQREVVGFKKQLQEMCQLENYAIKPTPKGRGFQQQLQEMHMINQGKKPLDLITTFVIEEQFNKISNQEVQKIARDLPHHSHTDQAIEFFAQLTSEEANKVASYLNLEYRELTQSTDKHKLLTEEIPQAFKEINERLLSGFKQEGVIDEGVHEKLLALADKIPPELVTKKNLEKWSTTPEMLNDTQFGSLLKEAQSPPSVVATRDFRRSIDDITGRTNLDSTHTQTFNH
;
A
#
# COMPACT_ATOMS: atom_id res chain seq x y z
N MET A 1 4.58 -36.60 -6.90
CA MET A 1 4.64 -35.79 -5.65
C MET A 1 3.24 -35.34 -5.25
N PRO A 2 2.97 -35.09 -3.97
CA PRO A 2 1.71 -34.47 -3.52
C PRO A 2 1.52 -33.09 -4.17
N ASP A 3 0.26 -32.71 -4.48
CA ASP A 3 -0.04 -31.35 -4.93
C ASP A 3 0.31 -30.34 -3.81
N PRO A 4 0.92 -29.18 -4.12
CA PRO A 4 1.32 -28.21 -3.10
C PRO A 4 0.12 -27.53 -2.43
N ILE A 5 0.24 -27.25 -1.13
CA ILE A 5 -0.67 -26.41 -0.37
C ILE A 5 -0.42 -24.96 -0.75
N LYS A 6 -1.50 -24.25 -1.11
CA LYS A 6 -1.48 -22.83 -1.44
C LYS A 6 -2.18 -22.07 -0.32
N PHE A 7 -1.42 -21.44 0.58
CA PHE A 7 -2.02 -20.63 1.64
C PHE A 7 -2.61 -19.35 1.05
N LYS A 8 -3.88 -19.10 1.38
CA LYS A 8 -4.73 -18.08 0.76
C LYS A 8 -5.05 -16.92 1.68
N GLU A 9 -4.88 -17.06 2.99
CA GLU A 9 -5.06 -15.94 3.91
C GLU A 9 -4.10 -14.78 3.53
N PRO A 10 -4.63 -13.59 3.17
CA PRO A 10 -3.80 -12.48 2.74
C PRO A 10 -3.19 -11.74 3.94
N GLU A 11 -2.00 -11.17 3.75
CA GLU A 11 -1.37 -10.25 4.70
C GLU A 11 -2.14 -8.93 4.83
N ARG A 12 -2.94 -8.55 3.83
CA ARG A 12 -3.77 -7.34 3.86
C ARG A 12 -5.24 -7.64 3.57
N CYS A 13 -6.12 -7.14 4.42
CA CYS A 13 -7.58 -7.13 4.22
C CYS A 13 -8.11 -5.77 4.66
N ASP A 14 -9.03 -5.17 3.91
CA ASP A 14 -9.54 -3.84 4.23
C ASP A 14 -10.20 -3.81 5.61
N TYR A 15 -9.94 -2.74 6.38
CA TYR A 15 -10.41 -2.51 7.75
C TYR A 15 -9.82 -3.44 8.82
N VAL A 16 -9.15 -4.54 8.45
CA VAL A 16 -8.64 -5.54 9.39
C VAL A 16 -7.22 -5.21 9.80
N TYR A 17 -7.00 -5.07 11.10
CA TYR A 17 -5.68 -5.04 11.74
C TYR A 17 -5.55 -6.25 12.67
N ILE A 18 -4.39 -6.91 12.68
CA ILE A 18 -4.09 -8.02 13.58
C ILE A 18 -2.87 -7.61 14.41
N ASP A 19 -3.02 -7.60 15.74
CA ASP A 19 -1.90 -7.27 16.62
C ASP A 19 -0.94 -8.44 16.83
N GLU A 20 0.18 -8.16 17.49
CA GLU A 20 1.24 -9.13 17.81
C GLU A 20 0.76 -10.36 18.61
N ASN A 21 -0.39 -10.23 19.30
CA ASN A 21 -0.99 -11.28 20.11
C ASN A 21 -2.10 -12.04 19.38
N ASN A 22 -2.17 -11.91 18.04
CA ASN A 22 -3.15 -12.56 17.19
C ASN A 22 -4.61 -12.10 17.47
N LYS A 23 -4.80 -10.90 18.03
CA LYS A 23 -6.13 -10.30 18.16
C LYS A 23 -6.45 -9.48 16.92
N VAL A 24 -7.60 -9.81 16.34
CA VAL A 24 -8.21 -9.12 15.21
C VAL A 24 -8.91 -7.87 15.75
N HIS A 25 -8.63 -6.74 15.09
CA HIS A 25 -9.23 -5.44 15.34
C HIS A 25 -9.88 -4.96 14.04
N LEU A 26 -11.16 -4.59 14.13
CA LEU A 26 -11.90 -4.02 13.01
C LEU A 26 -11.90 -2.49 13.13
N MET A 27 -11.19 -1.84 12.22
CA MET A 27 -11.04 -0.38 12.20
C MET A 27 -12.15 0.25 11.37
N MET A 28 -13.04 0.97 12.04
CA MET A 28 -14.17 1.66 11.41
C MET A 28 -13.71 3.04 10.94
N PRO A 29 -13.68 3.31 9.62
CA PRO A 29 -13.14 4.56 9.10
C PRO A 29 -14.10 5.73 9.35
N LEU A 30 -13.56 6.86 9.77
CA LEU A 30 -14.28 8.13 9.90
C LEU A 30 -14.17 8.93 8.59
N VAL A 31 -12.94 9.13 8.11
CA VAL A 31 -12.61 9.85 6.86
C VAL A 31 -11.36 9.25 6.22
N GLY A 32 -11.23 9.33 4.90
CA GLY A 32 -9.98 9.03 4.21
C GLY A 32 -8.90 10.06 4.53
N GLY A 33 -7.65 9.63 4.67
CA GLY A 33 -6.53 10.48 5.07
C GLY A 33 -5.65 9.85 6.15
N VAL A 34 -4.46 10.41 6.35
CA VAL A 34 -3.48 9.93 7.35
C VAL A 34 -3.54 10.79 8.61
N GLU A 35 -3.26 12.09 8.47
CA GLU A 35 -3.33 13.08 9.55
C GLU A 35 -4.50 14.04 9.35
N ILE A 36 -4.67 14.54 8.12
CA ILE A 36 -5.81 15.36 7.73
C ILE A 36 -6.79 14.57 6.87
N GLY A 37 -8.07 14.68 7.18
CA GLY A 37 -9.17 14.12 6.43
C GLY A 37 -9.30 14.81 5.06
N LEU A 38 -9.34 14.00 4.01
CA LEU A 38 -9.57 14.43 2.63
C LEU A 38 -11.07 14.55 2.31
N ASP A 39 -11.87 13.69 2.93
CA ASP A 39 -13.33 13.75 2.84
C ASP A 39 -13.84 14.81 3.81
N ASN A 40 -14.47 15.86 3.29
CA ASN A 40 -15.09 16.90 4.11
C ASN A 40 -16.51 17.19 3.65
N THR A 41 -17.23 17.98 4.45
CA THR A 41 -18.60 18.41 4.15
C THR A 41 -19.48 17.21 3.79
N CYS A 42 -20.03 17.19 2.58
CA CYS A 42 -20.95 16.18 2.08
C CYS A 42 -20.30 14.79 1.84
N GLN A 43 -18.97 14.70 1.82
CA GLN A 43 -18.21 13.45 1.61
C GLN A 43 -17.84 12.74 2.92
N THR A 44 -17.95 13.40 4.08
CA THR A 44 -17.53 12.83 5.38
C THR A 44 -18.24 11.50 5.72
N GLY A 45 -19.46 11.28 5.22
CA GLY A 45 -20.22 10.05 5.46
C GLY A 45 -19.84 8.86 4.57
N VAL A 46 -18.96 9.05 3.58
CA VAL A 46 -18.70 8.07 2.51
C VAL A 46 -18.00 6.84 3.05
N GLU A 47 -16.91 6.99 3.80
CA GLU A 47 -16.17 5.86 4.37
C GLU A 47 -17.04 5.01 5.29
N LEU A 48 -17.88 5.64 6.13
CA LEU A 48 -18.83 4.94 6.99
C LEU A 48 -19.89 4.19 6.18
N ASN A 49 -20.42 4.78 5.11
CA ASN A 49 -21.36 4.11 4.22
C ASN A 49 -20.72 2.88 3.55
N SER A 50 -19.50 3.04 3.00
CA SER A 50 -18.71 1.96 2.43
C SER A 50 -18.52 0.84 3.45
N PHE A 51 -18.14 1.15 4.68
CA PHE A 51 -17.92 0.18 5.74
C PHE A 51 -19.18 -0.64 6.05
N PHE A 52 -20.34 0.00 6.25
CA PHE A 52 -21.56 -0.70 6.68
C PHE A 52 -22.34 -1.37 5.55
N HIS A 53 -22.40 -0.74 4.38
CA HIS A 53 -23.31 -1.15 3.30
C HIS A 53 -22.60 -1.51 2.01
N GLY A 54 -21.32 -1.15 1.90
CA GLY A 54 -20.75 -0.91 0.58
C GLY A 54 -21.34 0.35 -0.01
N SER A 55 -20.70 0.91 -1.02
CA SER A 55 -21.19 2.12 -1.65
C SER A 55 -20.64 2.24 -3.05
N THR A 56 -21.30 3.05 -3.87
CA THR A 56 -20.75 3.56 -5.12
C THR A 56 -20.61 5.08 -5.01
N HIS A 57 -19.54 5.59 -4.38
CA HIS A 57 -19.32 7.04 -4.17
C HIS A 57 -18.22 7.58 -5.05
N GLU A 58 -18.46 8.77 -5.64
CA GLU A 58 -17.77 9.23 -6.85
C GLU A 58 -17.70 8.11 -7.87
N GLY A 59 -18.60 7.13 -7.78
CA GLY A 59 -18.45 5.87 -8.45
C GLY A 59 -17.18 5.19 -8.00
N VAL A 60 -17.23 4.50 -6.90
CA VAL A 60 -16.15 3.59 -6.53
C VAL A 60 -16.95 2.51 -5.89
N THR A 61 -17.10 1.34 -6.54
CA THR A 61 -17.80 0.25 -5.87
C THR A 61 -16.90 -0.28 -4.75
N ARG A 62 -17.20 0.15 -3.54
CA ARG A 62 -16.56 -0.31 -2.30
C ARG A 62 -17.44 -1.39 -1.69
N PHE A 63 -16.84 -2.50 -1.29
CA PHE A 63 -17.54 -3.54 -0.56
C PHE A 63 -17.60 -3.22 0.94
N SER A 64 -18.60 -3.79 1.61
CA SER A 64 -18.76 -3.63 3.05
C SER A 64 -17.69 -4.39 3.84
N ALA A 65 -17.42 -3.95 5.07
CA ALA A 65 -16.56 -4.68 6.00
C ALA A 65 -17.05 -6.13 6.20
N GLN A 66 -18.38 -6.32 6.26
CA GLN A 66 -18.97 -7.66 6.34
C GLN A 66 -18.61 -8.55 5.14
N HIS A 67 -18.58 -8.00 3.93
CA HIS A 67 -18.17 -8.73 2.73
C HIS A 67 -16.69 -9.13 2.80
N HIS A 68 -15.80 -8.18 3.11
CA HIS A 68 -14.37 -8.44 3.22
C HIS A 68 -14.06 -9.49 4.30
N LEU A 69 -14.70 -9.40 5.48
CA LEU A 69 -14.56 -10.37 6.56
C LEU A 69 -15.08 -11.76 6.16
N ALA A 70 -16.20 -11.85 5.43
CA ALA A 70 -16.75 -13.12 4.97
C ALA A 70 -15.82 -13.83 3.97
N GLU A 71 -15.24 -13.08 3.03
CA GLU A 71 -14.21 -13.61 2.12
C GLU A 71 -12.96 -14.03 2.90
N TYR A 72 -12.47 -13.21 3.84
CA TYR A 72 -11.32 -13.55 4.68
C TYR A 72 -11.55 -14.83 5.49
N ALA A 73 -12.74 -14.98 6.10
CA ALA A 73 -13.14 -16.18 6.83
C ALA A 73 -13.19 -17.43 5.93
N LYS A 74 -13.62 -17.28 4.67
CA LYS A 74 -13.60 -18.37 3.70
C LYS A 74 -12.17 -18.81 3.38
N LEU A 75 -11.26 -17.88 3.12
CA LEU A 75 -9.85 -18.19 2.83
C LEU A 75 -9.17 -18.87 4.02
N LEU A 76 -9.43 -18.41 5.24
CA LEU A 76 -8.98 -19.06 6.48
C LEU A 76 -9.48 -20.51 6.60
N LYS A 77 -10.75 -20.77 6.28
CA LYS A 77 -11.31 -22.14 6.31
C LYS A 77 -10.62 -23.06 5.30
N GLU A 78 -10.33 -22.55 4.10
CA GLU A 78 -9.62 -23.31 3.07
C GLU A 78 -8.20 -23.66 3.54
N ASP A 79 -7.45 -22.71 4.10
CA ASP A 79 -6.12 -22.97 4.66
C ASP A 79 -6.13 -23.99 5.80
N ILE A 80 -7.08 -23.86 6.73
CA ILE A 80 -7.25 -24.80 7.86
C ILE A 80 -7.51 -26.22 7.33
N GLN A 81 -8.35 -26.37 6.31
CA GLN A 81 -8.64 -27.68 5.72
C GLN A 81 -7.40 -28.32 5.09
N GLU A 82 -6.57 -27.54 4.40
CA GLU A 82 -5.33 -28.07 3.81
C GLU A 82 -4.31 -28.48 4.88
N ILE A 83 -4.19 -27.72 5.98
CA ILE A 83 -3.32 -28.10 7.11
C ILE A 83 -3.80 -29.41 7.76
N GLU A 84 -5.11 -29.56 8.01
CA GLU A 84 -5.65 -30.78 8.65
C GLU A 84 -5.39 -32.05 7.81
N LYS A 85 -5.31 -31.94 6.47
CA LYS A 85 -4.90 -33.08 5.61
C LYS A 85 -3.47 -33.52 5.89
N GLN A 86 -2.55 -32.60 6.18
CA GLN A 86 -1.16 -32.93 6.50
C GLN A 86 -1.02 -33.62 7.86
N ARG A 87 -2.01 -33.44 8.75
CA ARG A 87 -2.00 -34.08 10.07
C ARG A 87 -2.22 -35.59 10.04
N ALA A 88 -2.73 -36.12 8.93
CA ALA A 88 -2.76 -37.56 8.69
C ALA A 88 -1.33 -38.14 8.56
N ILE A 89 -0.39 -37.34 8.04
CA ILE A 89 1.02 -37.72 7.82
C ILE A 89 1.86 -37.38 9.06
N SER A 90 1.77 -36.13 9.52
CA SER A 90 2.47 -35.62 10.70
C SER A 90 1.48 -34.99 11.67
N PRO A 91 1.13 -35.64 12.80
CA PRO A 91 0.05 -35.20 13.70
C PRO A 91 0.16 -33.76 14.23
N LEU A 92 1.38 -33.21 14.24
CA LEU A 92 1.69 -31.85 14.69
C LEU A 92 1.91 -30.87 13.53
N ALA A 93 1.74 -31.28 12.26
CA ALA A 93 1.96 -30.44 11.08
C ALA A 93 1.28 -29.06 11.23
N PHE A 94 2.11 -28.02 11.16
CA PHE A 94 1.72 -26.61 11.24
C PHE A 94 0.83 -26.26 12.44
N GLU A 95 0.98 -26.95 13.58
CA GLU A 95 0.09 -26.79 14.76
C GLU A 95 -0.02 -25.33 15.23
N THR A 96 1.10 -24.59 15.27
CA THR A 96 1.10 -23.17 15.64
C THR A 96 0.27 -22.33 14.64
N GLN A 97 0.49 -22.52 13.34
CA GLN A 97 -0.23 -21.85 12.25
C GLN A 97 -1.73 -22.22 12.24
N LEU A 98 -2.04 -23.49 12.49
CA LEU A 98 -3.41 -23.99 12.61
C LEU A 98 -4.15 -23.32 13.76
N LYS A 99 -3.50 -23.23 14.92
CA LYS A 99 -4.05 -22.57 16.11
C LYS A 99 -4.34 -21.10 15.82
N VAL A 100 -3.36 -20.33 15.33
CA VAL A 100 -3.57 -18.89 15.08
C VAL A 100 -4.63 -18.64 14.01
N LYS A 101 -4.68 -19.44 12.93
CA LYS A 101 -5.72 -19.33 11.89
C LYS A 101 -7.11 -19.66 12.44
N LYS A 102 -7.25 -20.69 13.29
CA LYS A 102 -8.52 -21.03 13.95
C LYS A 102 -8.98 -19.92 14.91
N GLU A 103 -8.06 -19.35 15.67
CA GLU A 103 -8.35 -18.21 16.57
C GLU A 103 -8.82 -16.99 15.78
N ARG A 104 -8.11 -16.59 14.72
CA ARG A 104 -8.53 -15.50 13.83
C ARG A 104 -9.90 -15.77 13.22
N LEU A 105 -10.13 -16.99 12.72
CA LEU A 105 -11.41 -17.36 12.14
C LEU A 105 -12.56 -17.21 13.14
N LYS A 106 -12.35 -17.59 14.40
CA LYS A 106 -13.34 -17.42 15.48
C LYS A 106 -13.65 -15.94 15.70
N GLN A 107 -12.62 -15.11 15.84
CA GLN A 107 -12.74 -13.66 16.05
C GLN A 107 -13.42 -12.96 14.86
N VAL A 108 -13.04 -13.29 13.62
CA VAL A 108 -13.63 -12.75 12.38
C VAL A 108 -15.12 -13.09 12.28
N ASN A 109 -15.50 -14.34 12.58
CA ASN A 109 -16.92 -14.72 12.60
C ASN A 109 -17.69 -13.96 13.68
N GLN A 110 -17.09 -13.69 14.85
CA GLN A 110 -17.71 -12.87 15.89
C GLN A 110 -17.94 -11.44 15.39
N TYR A 111 -16.98 -10.81 14.70
CA TYR A 111 -17.18 -9.48 14.09
C TYR A 111 -18.32 -9.47 13.06
N ILE A 112 -18.41 -10.50 12.20
CA ILE A 112 -19.50 -10.63 11.22
C ILE A 112 -20.87 -10.70 11.92
N GLU A 113 -20.96 -11.45 13.03
CA GLU A 113 -22.16 -11.52 13.86
C GLU A 113 -22.51 -10.15 14.46
N LEU A 114 -21.54 -9.47 15.09
CA LEU A 114 -21.76 -8.16 15.70
C LEU A 114 -22.23 -7.13 14.69
N ILE A 115 -21.65 -7.08 13.48
CA ILE A 115 -22.13 -6.17 12.41
C ILE A 115 -23.58 -6.51 12.03
N THR A 116 -23.91 -7.80 11.92
CA THR A 116 -25.26 -8.25 11.55
C THR A 116 -26.29 -7.86 12.62
N VAL A 117 -26.00 -8.13 13.90
CA VAL A 117 -26.87 -7.79 15.03
C VAL A 117 -27.00 -6.29 15.19
N LEU A 118 -25.90 -5.53 15.04
CA LEU A 118 -25.92 -4.07 15.10
C LEU A 118 -26.93 -3.48 14.10
N LYS A 119 -26.82 -3.88 12.83
CA LYS A 119 -27.69 -3.39 11.74
C LYS A 119 -29.14 -3.83 11.88
N LYS A 120 -29.39 -4.99 12.48
CA LYS A 120 -30.73 -5.58 12.59
C LYS A 120 -31.48 -5.13 13.83
N ASP A 121 -30.81 -5.19 14.99
CA ASP A 121 -31.47 -5.12 16.30
C ASP A 121 -31.16 -3.80 17.05
N TYR A 122 -30.08 -3.10 16.67
CA TYR A 122 -29.58 -1.91 17.39
C TYR A 122 -29.50 -0.62 16.56
N ASP A 123 -30.09 -0.61 15.36
CA ASP A 123 -30.21 0.58 14.49
C ASP A 123 -31.62 1.22 14.58
N ALA A 124 -32.17 1.30 15.79
CA ALA A 124 -33.53 1.79 16.02
C ALA A 124 -33.69 3.29 15.71
N ASP A 125 -32.62 4.08 15.87
CA ASP A 125 -32.55 5.49 15.47
C ASP A 125 -32.32 5.66 13.95
N LYS A 126 -32.14 4.54 13.22
CA LYS A 126 -31.82 4.49 11.79
C LYS A 126 -30.54 5.24 11.45
N GLY A 127 -29.65 5.47 12.41
CA GLY A 127 -28.39 6.20 12.18
C GLY A 127 -27.52 5.50 11.14
N ILE A 128 -27.36 4.18 11.24
CA ILE A 128 -26.57 3.38 10.31
C ILE A 128 -27.31 3.22 8.97
N LYS A 129 -28.62 2.94 9.00
CA LYS A 129 -29.43 2.85 7.78
C LYS A 129 -29.46 4.15 6.99
N SER A 130 -29.42 5.30 7.66
CA SER A 130 -29.41 6.61 7.01
C SER A 130 -28.20 6.81 6.10
N LEU A 131 -27.05 6.17 6.38
CA LEU A 131 -25.84 6.26 5.56
C LEU A 131 -26.06 5.83 4.10
N GLN A 132 -27.04 4.95 3.82
CA GLN A 132 -27.41 4.54 2.46
C GLN A 132 -28.04 5.67 1.64
N LEU A 133 -28.52 6.75 2.28
CA LEU A 133 -29.19 7.87 1.61
C LEU A 133 -28.24 8.68 0.71
N LEU A 134 -26.92 8.47 0.80
CA LEU A 134 -25.94 8.97 -0.17
C LEU A 134 -26.25 8.54 -1.62
N GLU A 135 -26.96 7.42 -1.82
CA GLU A 135 -27.28 6.89 -3.16
C GLU A 135 -28.66 7.34 -3.68
N ASN A 136 -29.52 7.92 -2.84
CA ASN A 136 -30.89 8.29 -3.23
C ASN A 136 -30.98 9.75 -3.71
N THR A 137 -31.62 9.92 -4.87
CA THR A 137 -31.77 11.13 -5.71
C THR A 137 -32.45 12.36 -5.08
N GLN A 138 -32.57 12.46 -3.76
CA GLN A 138 -33.27 13.54 -3.06
C GLN A 138 -32.37 14.59 -2.37
N GLY A 139 -31.05 14.57 -2.59
CA GLY A 139 -30.16 15.66 -2.12
C GLY A 139 -30.01 15.76 -0.59
N SER A 140 -30.28 14.67 0.13
CA SER A 140 -30.06 14.57 1.58
C SER A 140 -28.77 13.81 1.85
N TYR A 141 -27.75 14.51 2.35
CA TYR A 141 -26.51 13.90 2.82
C TYR A 141 -26.72 13.41 4.25
N PRO A 142 -26.47 12.11 4.54
CA PRO A 142 -26.76 11.56 5.84
C PRO A 142 -25.78 12.06 6.89
N PRO A 143 -26.28 12.36 8.11
CA PRO A 143 -25.42 12.77 9.19
C PRO A 143 -24.52 11.62 9.66
N ILE A 144 -23.38 11.97 10.27
CA ILE A 144 -22.58 11.00 11.01
C ILE A 144 -23.45 10.41 12.13
N PRO A 145 -23.48 9.08 12.33
CA PRO A 145 -24.28 8.48 13.40
C PRO A 145 -23.95 9.10 14.76
N LYS A 146 -24.98 9.26 15.59
CA LYS A 146 -24.88 10.00 16.86
C LYS A 146 -23.75 9.48 17.75
N GLU A 147 -23.65 8.16 17.89
CA GLU A 147 -22.63 7.55 18.76
C GLU A 147 -21.22 7.61 18.15
N VAL A 148 -21.08 7.73 16.82
CA VAL A 148 -19.80 8.09 16.18
C VAL A 148 -19.42 9.52 16.53
N SER A 149 -20.36 10.46 16.42
CA SER A 149 -20.12 11.86 16.81
C SER A 149 -19.72 11.97 18.30
N ALA A 150 -20.35 11.19 19.17
CA ALA A 150 -20.00 11.15 20.59
C ALA A 150 -18.58 10.60 20.84
N LEU A 151 -18.16 9.57 20.09
CA LEU A 151 -16.79 9.05 20.14
C LEU A 151 -15.78 10.09 19.69
N VAL A 152 -16.02 10.73 18.54
CA VAL A 152 -15.16 11.79 17.99
C VAL A 152 -15.04 12.94 18.98
N LYS A 153 -16.15 13.37 19.60
CA LYS A 153 -16.14 14.42 20.62
C LYS A 153 -15.32 14.06 21.85
N SER A 154 -15.27 12.79 22.23
CA SER A 154 -14.46 12.31 23.35
C SER A 154 -13.00 12.03 23.00
N ALA A 155 -12.63 12.08 21.72
CA ALA A 155 -11.26 11.85 21.30
C ALA A 155 -10.34 12.98 21.80
N THR A 156 -9.15 12.59 22.26
CA THR A 156 -8.13 13.52 22.76
C THR A 156 -7.00 13.77 21.76
N ASN A 157 -6.97 13.01 20.67
CA ASN A 157 -5.89 12.98 19.69
C ASN A 157 -6.34 13.38 18.28
N GLY A 158 -7.44 14.13 18.16
CA GLY A 158 -7.86 14.69 16.88
C GLY A 158 -9.15 15.50 17.01
N PHE A 159 -9.28 16.52 16.17
CA PHE A 159 -10.31 17.53 16.26
C PHE A 159 -10.75 18.03 14.89
N ALA A 160 -12.00 18.44 14.78
CA ALA A 160 -12.50 19.13 13.60
C ALA A 160 -12.20 20.62 13.68
N VAL A 161 -12.02 21.25 12.51
CA VAL A 161 -11.91 22.70 12.35
C VAL A 161 -12.92 23.17 11.33
N ARG A 162 -13.48 24.37 11.53
CA ARG A 162 -14.46 24.98 10.63
C ARG A 162 -14.01 26.38 10.23
N LEU A 163 -13.79 26.56 8.93
CA LEU A 163 -13.30 27.82 8.36
C LEU A 163 -14.44 28.58 7.68
N SER A 164 -14.14 29.77 7.18
CA SER A 164 -15.07 30.64 6.44
C SER A 164 -14.56 30.95 5.03
N PRO A 165 -14.61 30.01 4.08
CA PRO A 165 -14.53 30.36 2.66
C PRO A 165 -15.70 31.29 2.26
N PHE A 166 -15.54 32.05 1.18
CA PHE A 166 -16.56 33.02 0.76
C PHE A 166 -17.84 32.31 0.30
N ASP A 167 -17.71 31.35 -0.62
CA ASP A 167 -18.81 30.51 -1.09
C ASP A 167 -18.90 29.23 -0.25
N ASN A 168 -19.44 29.38 0.97
CA ASN A 168 -19.42 28.34 1.97
C ASN A 168 -20.53 27.27 1.77
N ASP A 169 -20.20 26.02 2.07
CA ASP A 169 -21.13 24.88 2.04
C ASP A 169 -21.82 24.67 3.40
N PRO A 170 -23.16 24.70 3.48
CA PRO A 170 -23.87 24.59 4.75
C PRO A 170 -24.00 23.15 5.26
N LEU A 171 -23.49 22.15 4.53
CA LEU A 171 -23.55 20.72 4.85
C LEU A 171 -22.28 20.25 5.56
N THR A 172 -21.97 20.92 6.65
CA THR A 172 -20.90 20.48 7.55
C THR A 172 -21.36 19.36 8.47
N LEU A 173 -20.54 18.34 8.66
CA LEU A 173 -20.88 17.12 9.39
C LEU A 173 -20.22 16.99 10.76
N PHE A 174 -19.18 17.77 11.07
CA PHE A 174 -18.55 17.76 12.40
C PHE A 174 -19.16 18.82 13.34
N ASN A 175 -20.01 18.41 14.27
CA ASN A 175 -20.80 19.37 15.07
C ASN A 175 -20.02 20.09 16.18
N ASP A 176 -18.87 19.55 16.60
CA ASP A 176 -18.08 20.06 17.72
C ASP A 176 -16.63 20.41 17.29
N PRO A 177 -16.42 21.41 16.41
CA PRO A 177 -15.07 21.80 16.00
C PRO A 177 -14.32 22.56 17.09
N ILE A 178 -13.02 22.29 17.27
CA ILE A 178 -12.17 23.00 18.25
C ILE A 178 -11.87 24.43 17.79
N PHE A 179 -11.75 24.64 16.48
CA PHE A 179 -11.63 25.94 15.84
C PHE A 179 -12.88 26.22 15.02
N SER A 180 -13.55 27.33 15.27
CA SER A 180 -14.67 27.77 14.43
C SER A 180 -14.77 29.29 14.38
N VAL A 181 -15.11 29.78 13.19
CA VAL A 181 -15.34 31.19 12.89
C VAL A 181 -16.73 31.41 12.29
N LYS A 182 -17.21 32.66 12.33
CA LYS A 182 -18.43 33.13 11.67
C LYS A 182 -18.32 32.92 10.17
N ARG A 183 -19.43 32.52 9.55
CA ARG A 183 -19.50 32.15 8.13
C ARG A 183 -20.60 32.91 7.42
N ASN A 184 -20.40 33.11 6.11
CA ASN A 184 -21.39 33.71 5.22
C ASN A 184 -22.71 32.92 5.20
N ILE A 185 -23.79 33.59 4.79
CA ILE A 185 -25.03 32.89 4.48
C ILE A 185 -24.81 32.18 3.14
N SER A 186 -24.69 30.85 3.20
CA SER A 186 -24.44 30.03 2.02
C SER A 186 -25.46 30.32 0.93
N LYS A 187 -25.01 30.26 -0.33
CA LYS A 187 -25.88 30.39 -1.50
C LYS A 187 -27.10 29.48 -1.42
N TRP A 188 -26.99 28.29 -0.83
CA TRP A 188 -28.06 27.30 -0.69
C TRP A 188 -29.10 27.64 0.39
N ARG A 189 -28.79 28.55 1.31
CA ARG A 189 -29.69 28.98 2.41
C ARG A 189 -30.15 30.43 2.27
N ARG A 190 -29.99 31.02 1.08
CA ARG A 190 -30.42 32.40 0.84
C ARG A 190 -31.94 32.53 1.04
N PRO A 191 -32.40 33.52 1.84
CA PRO A 191 -33.83 33.75 2.04
C PRO A 191 -34.58 34.10 0.74
N ASP A 192 -33.87 34.68 -0.24
CA ASP A 192 -34.43 35.12 -1.51
C ASP A 192 -34.46 34.04 -2.61
N GLY A 193 -33.97 32.82 -2.33
CA GLY A 193 -33.93 31.70 -3.28
C GLY A 193 -33.00 31.90 -4.48
N ARG A 194 -32.24 33.00 -4.56
CA ARG A 194 -31.38 33.32 -5.71
C ARG A 194 -29.99 32.71 -5.58
N HIS A 195 -29.91 31.38 -5.61
CA HIS A 195 -28.66 30.62 -5.45
C HIS A 195 -27.55 31.01 -6.46
N HIS A 196 -27.92 31.50 -7.64
CA HIS A 196 -26.97 31.91 -8.70
C HIS A 196 -26.16 33.18 -8.36
N LEU A 197 -26.56 33.95 -7.35
CA LEU A 197 -25.86 35.17 -6.91
C LEU A 197 -24.72 34.89 -5.90
N GLY A 198 -24.40 33.63 -5.63
CA GLY A 198 -23.36 33.23 -4.67
C GLY A 198 -23.80 33.40 -3.21
N ALA A 199 -22.87 33.25 -2.27
CA ALA A 199 -23.12 33.46 -0.84
C ALA A 199 -23.35 34.94 -0.50
N ILE A 200 -23.96 35.23 0.67
CA ILE A 200 -24.12 36.59 1.19
C ILE A 200 -23.07 36.82 2.28
N ASP A 201 -22.20 37.80 2.07
CA ASP A 201 -21.23 38.24 3.07
C ASP A 201 -21.95 38.86 4.28
N ILE A 202 -21.56 38.42 5.47
CA ILE A 202 -22.10 38.91 6.75
C ILE A 202 -21.44 40.22 7.20
N ASN A 203 -20.36 40.67 6.55
CA ASN A 203 -19.61 41.91 6.80
C ASN A 203 -18.99 42.04 8.21
N GLU A 204 -18.85 40.92 8.91
CA GLU A 204 -18.24 40.81 10.23
C GLU A 204 -17.47 39.47 10.35
N GLY A 205 -16.62 39.36 11.38
CA GLY A 205 -15.80 38.17 11.62
C GLY A 205 -14.52 38.10 10.79
N LEU A 206 -13.67 37.14 11.14
CA LEU A 206 -12.32 36.98 10.62
C LEU A 206 -12.30 36.83 9.10
N GLY A 207 -13.10 35.91 8.56
CA GLY A 207 -13.12 35.62 7.12
C GLY A 207 -13.52 36.83 6.27
N SER A 208 -14.50 37.62 6.74
CA SER A 208 -14.94 38.85 6.07
C SER A 208 -13.85 39.93 6.11
N ARG A 209 -13.22 40.14 7.28
CA ARG A 209 -12.14 41.12 7.45
C ARG A 209 -10.89 40.81 6.65
N LEU A 210 -10.46 39.55 6.59
CA LEU A 210 -9.34 39.13 5.76
C LEU A 210 -9.61 39.47 4.28
N ARG A 211 -10.74 39.01 3.74
CA ARG A 211 -11.10 39.25 2.33
C ARG A 211 -11.22 40.72 1.97
N SER A 212 -11.89 41.52 2.81
CA SER A 212 -12.09 42.95 2.54
C SER A 212 -10.80 43.77 2.71
N THR A 213 -9.86 43.30 3.53
CA THR A 213 -8.59 44.01 3.77
C THR A 213 -7.58 43.71 2.66
N PHE A 214 -7.52 42.45 2.20
CA PHE A 214 -6.57 42.02 1.19
C PHE A 214 -6.93 42.51 -0.21
N TYR A 215 -8.21 42.64 -0.53
CA TYR A 215 -8.66 43.10 -1.84
C TYR A 215 -9.93 43.95 -1.73
N ASP A 216 -9.86 45.18 -2.23
CA ASP A 216 -11.00 46.07 -2.33
C ASP A 216 -11.74 45.82 -3.65
N ALA A 217 -12.87 45.12 -3.56
CA ALA A 217 -13.70 44.79 -4.71
C ALA A 217 -14.35 46.00 -5.39
N LYS A 218 -14.48 47.15 -4.70
CA LYS A 218 -15.09 48.36 -5.28
C LYS A 218 -14.09 49.10 -6.16
N THR A 219 -12.82 49.12 -5.77
CA THR A 219 -11.75 49.79 -6.51
C THR A 219 -10.90 48.83 -7.35
N ASN A 220 -11.16 47.53 -7.27
CA ASN A 220 -10.37 46.46 -7.90
C ASN A 220 -8.88 46.56 -7.52
N THR A 221 -8.61 46.85 -6.24
CA THR A 221 -7.24 47.09 -5.74
C THR A 221 -6.80 45.95 -4.83
N GLY A 222 -5.73 45.27 -5.24
CA GLY A 222 -5.10 44.18 -4.52
C GLY A 222 -4.03 44.62 -3.53
N SER A 223 -3.77 43.79 -2.52
CA SER A 223 -2.60 43.94 -1.67
C SER A 223 -1.38 43.30 -2.35
N PRO A 224 -0.20 43.94 -2.33
CA PRO A 224 1.00 43.37 -2.93
C PRO A 224 1.42 42.09 -2.18
N ILE A 225 1.93 41.12 -2.93
CA ILE A 225 2.58 39.91 -2.42
C ILE A 225 4.03 39.99 -2.88
N LEU A 226 4.90 40.45 -1.98
CA LEU A 226 6.34 40.39 -2.18
C LEU A 226 6.86 39.09 -1.56
N PRO A 227 7.47 38.18 -2.31
CA PRO A 227 8.10 37.02 -1.71
C PRO A 227 9.25 37.46 -0.77
N PRO A 228 9.60 36.65 0.25
CA PRO A 228 10.78 36.90 1.04
C PRO A 228 12.01 36.90 0.14
N LYS A 229 12.99 37.77 0.45
CA LYS A 229 14.27 37.77 -0.25
C LYS A 229 14.96 36.41 -0.05
N THR A 230 15.51 35.88 -1.13
CA THR A 230 16.33 34.66 -1.13
C THR A 230 17.54 34.84 -0.23
N LEU A 231 18.13 33.73 0.23
CA LEU A 231 19.38 33.76 1.00
C LEU A 231 20.48 34.54 0.26
N LYS A 232 20.60 34.35 -1.05
CA LYS A 232 21.56 35.07 -1.90
C LYS A 232 21.32 36.57 -1.89
N GLU A 233 20.08 37.02 -2.04
CA GLU A 233 19.73 38.44 -2.02
C GLU A 233 20.02 39.09 -0.67
N LYS A 234 19.72 38.39 0.44
CA LYS A 234 20.04 38.86 1.79
C LYS A 234 21.55 39.02 1.98
N VAL A 235 22.33 38.03 1.56
CA VAL A 235 23.80 38.10 1.64
C VAL A 235 24.36 39.26 0.82
N ILE A 236 23.85 39.48 -0.39
CA ILE A 236 24.28 40.63 -1.22
C ILE A 236 23.97 41.96 -0.52
N GLU A 237 22.80 42.08 0.11
CA GLU A 237 22.44 43.29 0.87
C GLU A 237 23.30 43.49 2.12
N ASP A 238 23.61 42.42 2.85
CA ASP A 238 24.51 42.46 4.00
C ASP A 238 25.92 42.89 3.58
N ILE A 239 26.42 42.39 2.43
CA ILE A 239 27.70 42.80 1.85
C ILE A 239 27.66 44.27 1.46
N LEU A 240 26.61 44.74 0.77
CA LEU A 240 26.48 46.14 0.36
C LEU A 240 26.43 47.07 1.58
N ALA A 241 25.66 46.70 2.60
CA ALA A 241 25.54 47.46 3.85
C ALA A 241 26.87 47.50 4.62
N LYS A 242 27.61 46.39 4.65
CA LYS A 242 28.92 46.29 5.30
C LYS A 242 30.02 47.02 4.53
N ALA A 243 29.98 46.96 3.21
CA ALA A 243 30.92 47.67 2.35
C ALA A 243 30.76 49.18 2.48
N ASN A 244 29.51 49.67 2.44
CA ASN A 244 29.20 51.10 2.53
C ASN A 244 30.02 51.93 1.51
N LEU A 245 30.12 51.42 0.29
CA LEU A 245 30.85 52.01 -0.84
C LEU A 245 29.85 52.52 -1.89
N PRO A 246 30.20 53.57 -2.67
CA PRO A 246 29.34 54.10 -3.72
C PRO A 246 29.24 53.14 -4.92
N ASP A 247 28.15 53.26 -5.69
CA ASP A 247 27.88 52.37 -6.83
C ASP A 247 28.95 52.45 -7.94
N ASP A 248 29.68 53.57 -8.03
CA ASP A 248 30.73 53.81 -9.02
C ASP A 248 32.14 53.38 -8.56
N TYR A 249 32.26 52.72 -7.40
CA TYR A 249 33.54 52.38 -6.79
C TYR A 249 34.49 51.60 -7.73
N LEU A 250 33.96 50.74 -8.60
CA LEU A 250 34.75 49.88 -9.50
C LEU A 250 34.86 50.41 -10.94
N LYS A 251 34.35 51.61 -11.22
CA LYS A 251 34.33 52.14 -12.61
C LYS A 251 35.71 52.54 -13.12
N GLU A 252 36.59 53.04 -12.26
CA GLU A 252 37.91 53.55 -12.68
C GLU A 252 38.90 52.42 -13.02
N PRO A 253 39.29 52.24 -14.30
CA PRO A 253 40.08 51.09 -14.75
C PRO A 253 41.41 50.94 -14.02
N ASP A 254 42.13 52.04 -13.83
CA ASP A 254 43.49 52.04 -13.27
C ASP A 254 43.57 51.57 -11.81
N THR A 255 42.44 51.58 -11.09
CA THR A 255 42.37 51.18 -9.67
C THR A 255 41.43 50.00 -9.43
N ARG A 256 40.87 49.43 -10.51
CA ARG A 256 39.75 48.46 -10.44
C ARG A 256 40.13 47.17 -9.73
N ASP A 257 41.27 46.57 -10.05
CA ASP A 257 41.69 45.29 -9.45
C ASP A 257 42.05 45.43 -7.96
N GLU A 258 42.68 46.55 -7.58
CA GLU A 258 42.98 46.85 -6.17
C GLU A 258 41.68 47.01 -5.37
N ARG A 259 40.73 47.79 -5.90
CA ARG A 259 39.41 47.98 -5.28
C ARG A 259 38.57 46.70 -5.27
N LEU A 260 38.65 45.88 -6.32
CA LEU A 260 37.97 44.58 -6.38
C LEU A 260 38.52 43.62 -5.32
N THR A 261 39.82 43.67 -5.03
CA THR A 261 40.44 42.89 -3.95
C THR A 261 39.89 43.27 -2.58
N GLU A 262 39.67 44.57 -2.32
CA GLU A 262 39.03 45.05 -1.10
C GLU A 262 37.58 44.57 -0.99
N VAL A 263 36.80 44.66 -2.07
CA VAL A 263 35.41 44.18 -2.12
C VAL A 263 35.35 42.66 -1.93
N LYS A 264 36.23 41.89 -2.57
CA LYS A 264 36.33 40.43 -2.41
C LYS A 264 36.57 40.03 -0.96
N LYS A 265 37.39 40.76 -0.21
CA LYS A 265 37.59 40.48 1.22
C LYS A 265 36.28 40.59 2.02
N ILE A 266 35.47 41.59 1.72
CA ILE A 266 34.16 41.80 2.38
C ILE A 266 33.18 40.69 1.98
N ILE A 267 33.14 40.35 0.68
CA ILE A 267 32.31 39.23 0.18
C ILE A 267 32.72 37.92 0.86
N GLN A 268 34.02 37.62 0.94
CA GLN A 268 34.54 36.42 1.58
C GLN A 268 34.12 36.33 3.06
N GLU A 269 34.21 37.42 3.82
CA GLU A 269 33.81 37.46 5.23
C GLU A 269 32.33 37.17 5.46
N GLU A 270 31.46 37.57 4.53
CA GLU A 270 30.02 37.28 4.63
C GLU A 270 29.68 35.88 4.11
N LEU A 271 30.30 35.43 3.03
CA LEU A 271 30.07 34.09 2.48
C LEU A 271 30.51 32.96 3.42
N VAL A 272 31.58 33.13 4.22
CA VAL A 272 31.99 32.12 5.21
C VAL A 272 30.99 31.94 6.36
N LYS A 273 30.08 32.90 6.58
CA LYS A 273 28.97 32.74 7.53
C LYS A 273 27.91 31.78 6.99
N VAL A 274 27.79 31.68 5.66
CA VAL A 274 26.91 30.74 4.96
C VAL A 274 27.59 29.38 4.87
N ASN A 275 28.80 29.31 4.31
CA ASN A 275 29.56 28.08 4.19
C ASN A 275 31.07 28.38 4.28
N LYS A 276 31.75 27.73 5.23
CA LYS A 276 33.17 27.97 5.55
C LYS A 276 34.13 27.58 4.43
N ASP A 277 33.70 26.75 3.49
CA ASP A 277 34.55 26.21 2.42
C ASP A 277 34.53 27.06 1.14
N ILE A 278 33.73 28.14 1.09
CA ILE A 278 33.72 29.04 -0.07
C ILE A 278 35.02 29.84 -0.14
N SER A 279 35.57 29.97 -1.35
CA SER A 279 36.60 30.94 -1.69
C SER A 279 36.13 31.83 -2.83
N VAL A 280 36.28 33.15 -2.68
CA VAL A 280 36.02 34.13 -3.74
C VAL A 280 37.22 34.38 -4.64
N ASP A 281 38.34 33.70 -4.40
CA ASP A 281 39.55 33.90 -5.19
C ASP A 281 39.58 33.05 -6.45
N LYS A 282 38.93 31.89 -6.42
CA LYS A 282 38.93 30.93 -7.51
C LYS A 282 37.52 30.65 -8.01
N SER A 283 37.36 30.60 -9.33
CA SER A 283 36.10 30.24 -9.96
C SER A 283 35.76 28.76 -9.73
N THR A 284 34.48 28.48 -9.56
CA THR A 284 33.97 27.09 -9.52
C THR A 284 34.17 26.37 -10.86
N ILE A 285 34.11 27.12 -11.96
CA ILE A 285 34.34 26.62 -13.31
C ILE A 285 35.80 26.87 -13.68
N GLY A 286 36.61 25.80 -13.68
CA GLY A 286 38.00 25.84 -14.17
C GLY A 286 39.05 26.30 -13.16
N GLY A 287 38.68 26.71 -11.94
CA GLY A 287 39.64 27.06 -10.88
C GLY A 287 40.52 28.27 -11.20
N MET A 288 40.01 29.20 -12.01
CA MET A 288 40.72 30.40 -12.44
C MET A 288 40.65 31.50 -11.40
N ASP A 289 41.61 32.42 -11.39
CA ASP A 289 41.56 33.59 -10.51
C ASP A 289 40.39 34.50 -10.88
N ILE A 290 39.60 34.91 -9.89
CA ILE A 290 38.51 35.86 -10.06
C ILE A 290 39.09 37.27 -9.92
N ASP A 291 39.51 37.86 -11.03
CA ASP A 291 39.95 39.26 -11.20
C ASP A 291 39.02 40.05 -12.14
N ALA A 292 39.31 41.33 -12.40
CA ALA A 292 38.43 42.14 -13.25
C ALA A 292 38.36 41.63 -14.70
N SER A 293 39.47 41.12 -15.25
CA SER A 293 39.47 40.57 -16.62
C SER A 293 38.68 39.27 -16.71
N TYR A 294 38.76 38.42 -15.70
CA TYR A 294 37.91 37.23 -15.61
C TYR A 294 36.43 37.60 -15.65
N LEU A 295 35.99 38.56 -14.83
CA LEU A 295 34.58 38.93 -14.72
C LEU A 295 34.04 39.68 -15.95
N LEU A 296 34.85 40.54 -16.57
CA LEU A 296 34.48 41.36 -17.74
C LEU A 296 34.59 40.59 -19.06
N ASP A 297 35.73 39.91 -19.27
CA ASP A 297 36.11 39.42 -20.60
C ASP A 297 35.86 37.92 -20.78
N LEU A 298 36.07 37.13 -19.73
CA LEU A 298 36.00 35.67 -19.82
C LEU A 298 34.63 35.12 -19.40
N ALA A 299 34.16 35.53 -18.22
CA ALA A 299 32.88 35.11 -17.67
C ALA A 299 31.73 36.01 -18.13
N CYS A 300 32.04 37.25 -18.56
CA CYS A 300 31.08 38.26 -19.02
C CYS A 300 29.90 38.44 -18.06
N THR A 301 30.17 38.40 -16.76
CA THR A 301 29.15 38.45 -15.70
C THR A 301 28.78 39.87 -15.29
N VAL A 302 29.60 40.86 -15.68
CA VAL A 302 29.49 42.28 -15.33
C VAL A 302 30.00 43.13 -16.50
N GLY A 303 29.54 44.38 -16.59
CA GLY A 303 30.04 45.42 -17.49
C GLY A 303 30.86 46.49 -16.76
N GLU A 304 31.66 47.25 -17.51
CA GLU A 304 32.54 48.29 -16.95
C GLU A 304 31.79 49.41 -16.21
N ASP A 305 30.56 49.70 -16.64
CA ASP A 305 29.70 50.75 -16.09
C ASP A 305 28.69 50.26 -15.04
N ASP A 306 28.70 48.95 -14.74
CA ASP A 306 27.73 48.34 -13.85
C ASP A 306 27.91 48.82 -12.40
N PRO A 307 26.81 48.94 -11.63
CA PRO A 307 26.88 49.35 -10.24
C PRO A 307 27.52 48.27 -9.38
N LEU A 308 28.06 48.67 -8.21
CA LEU A 308 28.75 47.78 -7.27
C LEU A 308 27.96 46.50 -6.93
N LYS A 309 26.62 46.56 -6.89
CA LYS A 309 25.76 45.38 -6.67
C LYS A 309 25.97 44.29 -7.72
N GLU A 310 26.07 44.65 -8.99
CA GLU A 310 26.27 43.68 -10.08
C GLU A 310 27.69 43.09 -10.02
N TRP A 311 28.69 43.90 -9.65
CA TRP A 311 30.05 43.42 -9.37
C TRP A 311 30.11 42.39 -8.24
N ILE A 312 29.42 42.65 -7.13
CA ILE A 312 29.28 41.68 -6.03
C ILE A 312 28.56 40.42 -6.53
N GLY A 313 27.48 40.58 -7.30
CA GLY A 313 26.73 39.47 -7.90
C GLY A 313 27.58 38.61 -8.83
N GLY A 314 28.44 39.22 -9.64
CA GLY A 314 29.38 38.55 -10.56
C GLY A 314 30.45 37.76 -9.81
N VAL A 315 31.08 38.34 -8.78
CA VAL A 315 32.05 37.62 -7.92
C VAL A 315 31.39 36.41 -7.26
N ILE A 316 30.20 36.60 -6.66
CA ILE A 316 29.45 35.50 -6.03
C ILE A 316 29.09 34.43 -7.07
N GLY A 317 28.61 34.83 -8.25
CA GLY A 317 28.25 33.90 -9.32
C GLY A 317 29.43 33.12 -9.90
N ALA A 318 30.64 33.68 -9.87
CA ALA A 318 31.86 32.98 -10.24
C ALA A 318 32.33 32.00 -9.14
N ALA A 319 32.20 32.41 -7.87
CA ALA A 319 32.64 31.66 -6.70
C ALA A 319 31.66 30.58 -6.23
N THR A 320 30.41 30.58 -6.73
CA THR A 320 29.35 29.65 -6.31
C THR A 320 28.56 29.14 -7.52
N SER A 321 28.04 27.91 -7.45
CA SER A 321 27.09 27.40 -8.47
C SER A 321 25.65 27.86 -8.18
N SER A 322 24.75 27.75 -9.16
CA SER A 322 23.32 27.99 -8.90
C SER A 322 22.76 27.00 -7.86
N GLU A 323 23.16 25.74 -7.96
CA GLU A 323 22.78 24.64 -7.05
C GLU A 323 23.27 24.86 -5.61
N PHE A 324 24.39 25.58 -5.43
CA PHE A 324 24.92 25.90 -4.11
C PHE A 324 23.90 26.69 -3.27
N TRP A 325 23.28 27.72 -3.86
CA TRP A 325 22.31 28.55 -3.15
C TRP A 325 21.05 27.76 -2.82
N ASP A 326 20.56 26.93 -3.73
CA ASP A 326 19.41 26.05 -3.46
C ASP A 326 19.69 25.07 -2.31
N LEU A 327 20.90 24.49 -2.25
CA LEU A 327 21.31 23.56 -1.19
C LEU A 327 21.52 24.25 0.16
N GLU A 328 22.18 25.41 0.20
CA GLU A 328 22.36 26.15 1.44
C GLU A 328 21.05 26.76 1.94
N GLU A 329 20.18 27.21 1.04
CA GLU A 329 18.84 27.64 1.37
C GLU A 329 18.05 26.44 1.92
N GLN A 330 18.09 25.25 1.31
CA GLN A 330 17.46 24.04 1.89
C GLN A 330 17.99 23.65 3.27
N LYS A 331 19.28 23.84 3.54
CA LYS A 331 19.87 23.59 4.87
C LYS A 331 19.40 24.59 5.93
N GLN A 332 19.08 25.80 5.52
CA GLN A 332 18.71 26.93 6.40
C GLN A 332 17.20 27.21 6.42
N SER A 333 16.45 26.70 5.45
CA SER A 333 15.07 27.06 5.17
C SER A 333 14.10 26.09 5.84
N GLU A 334 13.16 26.68 6.60
CA GLU A 334 11.84 26.12 6.81
C GLU A 334 11.14 26.07 5.44
N ALA A 335 10.58 24.93 5.05
CA ALA A 335 9.93 24.70 3.74
C ALA A 335 9.21 25.95 3.20
N ILE A 336 9.31 26.23 1.89
CA ILE A 336 8.70 27.41 1.24
C ILE A 336 7.29 27.63 1.81
N SER A 337 7.13 28.75 2.49
CA SER A 337 5.88 29.08 3.19
C SER A 337 4.70 29.00 2.23
N VAL A 338 3.61 28.41 2.71
CA VAL A 338 2.34 28.29 1.98
C VAL A 338 1.80 29.64 1.52
N PHE A 339 2.18 30.74 2.17
CA PHE A 339 1.77 32.09 1.80
C PHE A 339 2.49 32.63 0.55
N TYR A 340 3.60 32.02 0.13
CA TYR A 340 4.46 32.44 -0.98
C TYR A 340 4.66 31.33 -2.02
N ASP A 341 3.57 30.66 -2.41
CA ASP A 341 3.54 29.52 -3.34
C ASP A 341 3.50 29.89 -4.83
N GLY A 342 3.72 31.16 -5.17
CA GLY A 342 3.78 31.64 -6.56
C GLY A 342 2.43 31.98 -7.20
N GLU A 343 1.35 32.08 -6.42
CA GLU A 343 -0.02 32.41 -6.90
C GLU A 343 -0.23 33.87 -7.39
N GLY A 344 0.85 34.61 -7.63
CA GLY A 344 0.83 35.97 -8.19
C GLY A 344 1.67 36.96 -7.39
N LYS A 345 1.78 38.20 -7.90
CA LYS A 345 2.49 39.32 -7.25
C LYS A 345 1.57 40.21 -6.41
N GLU A 346 0.26 39.94 -6.42
CA GLU A 346 -0.75 40.65 -5.64
C GLU A 346 -1.96 39.76 -5.36
N VAL A 347 -2.71 40.10 -4.32
CA VAL A 347 -4.03 39.52 -4.05
C VAL A 347 -5.05 40.12 -5.01
N ASN A 348 -5.84 39.29 -5.67
CA ASN A 348 -6.88 39.68 -6.61
C ASN A 348 -8.18 38.90 -6.34
N ALA A 349 -9.23 39.17 -7.11
CA ALA A 349 -10.52 38.51 -6.94
C ALA A 349 -10.47 36.97 -6.94
N SER A 350 -9.52 36.35 -7.64
CA SER A 350 -9.42 34.89 -7.77
C SER A 350 -8.69 34.20 -6.62
N ASN A 351 -7.67 34.83 -6.02
CA ASN A 351 -6.86 34.25 -4.95
C ASN A 351 -7.18 34.81 -3.55
N ASN A 352 -8.01 35.86 -3.45
CA ASN A 352 -8.35 36.52 -2.18
C ASN A 352 -8.92 35.54 -1.14
N ASP A 353 -9.90 34.73 -1.53
CA ASP A 353 -10.51 33.78 -0.58
C ASP A 353 -9.52 32.68 -0.17
N ARG A 354 -8.67 32.23 -1.09
CA ARG A 354 -7.62 31.24 -0.79
C ARG A 354 -6.60 31.81 0.20
N MET A 355 -6.19 33.07 0.06
CA MET A 355 -5.31 33.74 1.03
C MET A 355 -5.98 33.87 2.41
N SER A 356 -7.28 34.21 2.44
CA SER A 356 -8.07 34.23 3.68
C SER A 356 -8.11 32.84 4.34
N VAL A 357 -8.30 31.77 3.56
CA VAL A 357 -8.31 30.39 4.05
C VAL A 357 -6.94 29.97 4.60
N LYS A 358 -5.83 30.33 3.95
CA LYS A 358 -4.46 30.04 4.44
C LYS A 358 -4.25 30.59 5.87
N VAL A 359 -4.65 31.85 6.12
CA VAL A 359 -4.55 32.47 7.45
C VAL A 359 -5.43 31.76 8.47
N GLN A 360 -6.69 31.49 8.13
CA GLN A 360 -7.62 30.80 9.02
C GLN A 360 -7.14 29.38 9.35
N PHE A 361 -6.58 28.68 8.38
CA PHE A 361 -6.09 27.32 8.55
C PHE A 361 -4.84 27.26 9.43
N LEU A 362 -3.90 28.20 9.30
CA LEU A 362 -2.77 28.29 10.23
C LEU A 362 -3.22 28.55 11.68
N LEU A 363 -4.20 29.44 11.87
CA LEU A 363 -4.78 29.68 13.20
C LEU A 363 -5.47 28.43 13.76
N ALA A 364 -6.11 27.64 12.89
CA ALA A 364 -6.74 26.39 13.27
C ALA A 364 -5.69 25.33 13.69
N GLU A 365 -4.58 25.21 12.95
CA GLU A 365 -3.44 24.33 13.30
C GLU A 365 -2.80 24.74 14.64
N ALA A 366 -2.57 26.03 14.87
CA ALA A 366 -2.08 26.53 16.15
C ALA A 366 -3.03 26.17 17.30
N ASN A 367 -4.35 26.28 17.09
CA ASN A 367 -5.35 25.91 18.09
C ASN A 367 -5.35 24.39 18.37
N ILE A 368 -5.29 23.56 17.33
CA ILE A 368 -5.18 22.10 17.45
C ILE A 368 -3.92 21.72 18.22
N PHE A 369 -2.77 22.31 17.88
CA PHE A 369 -1.51 22.08 18.58
C PHE A 369 -1.64 22.39 20.08
N CYS A 370 -2.22 23.55 20.41
CA CYS A 370 -2.45 23.94 21.80
C CYS A 370 -3.37 22.97 22.53
N LYS A 371 -4.42 22.48 21.86
CA LYS A 371 -5.34 21.49 22.42
C LYS A 371 -4.68 20.12 22.64
N LEU A 372 -3.96 19.60 21.65
CA LEU A 372 -3.26 18.31 21.70
C LEU A 372 -2.14 18.29 22.76
N ASN A 373 -1.52 19.44 23.01
CA ASN A 373 -0.47 19.61 24.02
C ASN A 373 -1.01 20.12 25.37
N LYS A 374 -2.34 20.16 25.56
CA LYS A 374 -3.00 20.58 26.81
C LYS A 374 -2.58 21.98 27.27
N LEU A 375 -2.28 22.86 26.33
CA LEU A 375 -1.90 24.25 26.55
C LEU A 375 -3.14 25.16 26.64
N SER A 376 -4.18 24.87 25.85
CA SER A 376 -5.46 25.58 25.88
C SER A 376 -6.62 24.67 25.43
N ASP A 377 -7.80 24.93 25.98
CA ASP A 377 -9.08 24.33 25.55
C ASP A 377 -9.98 25.34 24.80
N ALA A 378 -9.49 26.56 24.55
CA ALA A 378 -10.26 27.64 23.93
C ALA A 378 -10.48 27.42 22.44
N ASN A 379 -11.53 28.06 21.89
CA ASN A 379 -11.69 28.20 20.44
C ASN A 379 -11.02 29.50 20.00
N PHE A 380 -9.85 29.42 19.35
CA PHE A 380 -9.13 30.61 18.87
C PHE A 380 -9.94 31.38 17.82
N GLY A 381 -10.74 30.69 17.00
CA GLY A 381 -11.57 31.31 15.98
C GLY A 381 -12.58 32.31 16.57
N ALA A 382 -13.14 32.01 17.75
CA ALA A 382 -14.05 32.91 18.43
C ALA A 382 -13.36 34.23 18.84
N PHE A 383 -12.12 34.14 19.34
CA PHE A 383 -11.32 35.33 19.68
C PHE A 383 -10.97 36.16 18.43
N PHE A 384 -10.54 35.51 17.34
CA PHE A 384 -10.16 36.20 16.12
C PHE A 384 -11.35 36.74 15.30
N ASP A 385 -12.57 36.29 15.57
CA ASP A 385 -13.80 36.87 15.00
C ASP A 385 -14.20 38.19 15.64
N GLU A 386 -13.77 38.43 16.88
CA GLU A 386 -14.11 39.64 17.61
C GLU A 386 -13.30 40.85 17.15
N GLU A 387 -13.90 42.03 17.18
CA GLU A 387 -13.16 43.28 16.98
C GLU A 387 -12.48 43.69 18.30
N PRO A 388 -11.26 44.25 18.25
CA PRO A 388 -10.52 44.68 17.06
C PRO A 388 -9.64 43.58 16.43
N HIS A 389 -9.67 42.35 16.94
CA HIS A 389 -8.75 41.28 16.56
C HIS A 389 -8.86 40.89 15.08
N ALA A 390 -10.08 40.70 14.58
CA ALA A 390 -10.36 40.39 13.18
C ALA A 390 -9.71 41.38 12.21
N THR A 391 -9.89 42.69 12.47
CA THR A 391 -9.32 43.75 11.64
C THR A 391 -7.81 43.87 11.80
N ASN A 392 -7.29 43.78 13.02
CA ASN A 392 -5.87 43.97 13.29
C ASN A 392 -5.02 42.85 12.68
N ILE A 393 -5.43 41.58 12.82
CA ILE A 393 -4.68 40.47 12.22
C ILE A 393 -4.68 40.56 10.69
N ALA A 394 -5.81 40.94 10.07
CA ALA A 394 -5.89 41.12 8.63
C ALA A 394 -4.95 42.23 8.12
N LYS A 395 -4.84 43.35 8.85
CA LYS A 395 -3.88 44.41 8.54
C LYS A 395 -2.44 43.96 8.69
N ASN A 396 -2.11 43.28 9.78
CA ASN A 396 -0.75 42.80 10.02
C ASN A 396 -0.30 41.82 8.93
N VAL A 397 -1.17 40.88 8.52
CA VAL A 397 -0.87 39.96 7.41
C VAL A 397 -0.71 40.71 6.09
N LYS A 398 -1.59 41.67 5.78
CA LYS A 398 -1.46 42.51 4.57
C LYS A 398 -0.12 43.24 4.52
N GLU A 399 0.28 43.86 5.63
CA GLU A 399 1.57 44.56 5.73
C GLU A 399 2.75 43.60 5.62
N GLY A 400 2.65 42.40 6.21
CA GLY A 400 3.67 41.35 6.10
C GLY A 400 3.85 40.89 4.66
N LEU A 401 2.75 40.61 3.95
CA LEU A 401 2.76 40.21 2.53
C LEU A 401 3.41 41.29 1.67
N GLY A 402 3.08 42.56 1.91
CA GLY A 402 3.67 43.70 1.20
C GLY A 402 5.14 43.99 1.52
N LYS A 403 5.71 43.35 2.54
CA LYS A 403 7.11 43.49 2.96
C LYS A 403 7.94 42.23 2.72
N GLY A 404 7.33 41.13 2.27
CA GLY A 404 7.98 39.81 2.21
C GLY A 404 8.41 39.26 3.57
N ALA A 405 7.61 39.54 4.61
CA ALA A 405 7.85 39.03 5.96
C ALA A 405 7.41 37.56 6.13
N ASN A 406 7.91 36.87 7.15
CA ASN A 406 7.39 35.56 7.53
C ASN A 406 5.98 35.73 8.14
N ILE A 407 4.95 35.26 7.44
CA ILE A 407 3.54 35.46 7.79
C ILE A 407 3.14 34.62 9.00
N GLU A 408 3.68 33.41 9.10
CA GLU A 408 3.49 32.52 10.24
C GLU A 408 3.92 33.22 11.53
N LYS A 409 5.11 33.82 11.52
CA LYS A 409 5.65 34.59 12.64
C LYS A 409 4.80 35.81 13.00
N VAL A 410 4.27 36.53 12.00
CA VAL A 410 3.33 37.66 12.23
C VAL A 410 2.09 37.20 13.00
N ILE A 411 1.57 36.01 12.68
CA ILE A 411 0.41 35.43 13.34
C ILE A 411 0.77 34.92 14.74
N PHE A 412 1.91 34.26 14.91
CA PHE A 412 2.38 33.79 16.22
C PHE A 412 2.69 34.94 17.18
N ASP A 413 3.25 36.05 16.71
CA ASP A 413 3.49 37.25 17.52
C ASP A 413 2.17 37.85 18.04
N TYR A 414 1.12 37.81 17.21
CA TYR A 414 -0.21 38.21 17.64
C TYR A 414 -0.78 37.26 18.69
N ILE A 415 -0.70 35.94 18.47
CA ILE A 415 -1.11 34.92 19.45
C ILE A 415 -0.38 35.14 20.78
N ASN A 416 0.94 35.33 20.73
CA ASN A 416 1.79 35.53 21.91
C ASN A 416 1.47 36.82 22.65
N THR A 417 1.12 37.89 21.94
CA THR A 417 0.68 39.15 22.56
C THR A 417 -0.61 38.96 23.38
N TYR A 418 -1.52 38.09 22.91
CA TYR A 418 -2.82 37.84 23.54
C TYR A 418 -2.95 36.46 24.19
N HIS A 419 -1.83 35.80 24.49
CA HIS A 419 -1.78 34.38 24.87
C HIS A 419 -2.73 34.05 26.04
N ALA A 420 -2.82 34.92 27.04
CA ALA A 420 -3.68 34.73 28.21
C ALA A 420 -5.18 34.71 27.85
N GLN A 421 -5.61 35.54 26.89
CA GLN A 421 -7.00 35.57 26.41
C GLN A 421 -7.35 34.34 25.58
N LEU A 422 -6.34 33.75 24.92
CA LEU A 422 -6.43 32.47 24.22
C LEU A 422 -6.33 31.26 25.16
N GLY A 423 -6.31 31.47 26.48
CA GLY A 423 -6.23 30.40 27.49
C GLY A 423 -4.85 29.79 27.66
N LEU A 424 -3.80 30.38 27.07
CA LEU A 424 -2.42 29.92 27.21
C LEU A 424 -1.77 30.56 28.44
N LYS A 425 -1.13 29.74 29.28
CA LYS A 425 -0.38 30.23 30.46
C LYS A 425 0.87 31.01 30.07
N ASN A 426 1.58 30.56 29.04
CA ASN A 426 2.77 31.19 28.51
C ASN A 426 2.61 31.40 26.98
N PRO A 427 3.33 32.36 26.39
CA PRO A 427 3.50 32.44 24.94
C PRO A 427 4.04 31.13 24.35
N LEU A 428 3.76 30.88 23.07
CA LEU A 428 4.33 29.77 22.30
C LEU A 428 5.83 30.00 22.07
N THR A 429 6.66 29.00 22.35
CA THR A 429 8.11 29.06 22.10
C THR A 429 8.44 28.99 20.61
N GLU A 430 9.68 29.29 20.22
CA GLU A 430 10.11 29.20 18.83
C GLU A 430 10.03 27.75 18.31
N GLU A 431 10.36 26.76 19.13
CA GLU A 431 10.22 25.35 18.77
C GLU A 431 8.76 24.96 18.54
N GLN A 432 7.85 25.42 19.38
CA GLN A 432 6.41 25.17 19.21
C GLN A 432 5.87 25.84 17.94
N GLN A 433 6.31 27.07 17.65
CA GLN A 433 5.95 27.78 16.42
C GLN A 433 6.43 27.01 15.19
N LYS A 434 7.66 26.48 15.23
CA LYS A 434 8.21 25.66 14.16
C LYS A 434 7.40 24.38 13.94
N GLU A 435 7.08 23.64 15.01
CA GLU A 435 6.25 22.43 14.92
C GLU A 435 4.87 22.73 14.31
N ILE A 436 4.24 23.84 14.69
CA ILE A 436 2.96 24.28 14.10
C ILE A 436 3.13 24.60 12.61
N THR A 437 4.18 25.33 12.23
CA THR A 437 4.46 25.68 10.82
C THR A 437 4.69 24.45 9.96
N GLU A 438 5.46 23.47 10.45
CA GLU A 438 5.73 22.21 9.75
C GLU A 438 4.42 21.43 9.52
N GLN A 439 3.59 21.30 10.57
CA GLN A 439 2.31 20.61 10.47
C GLN A 439 1.33 21.34 9.55
N PHE A 440 1.22 22.67 9.66
CA PHE A 440 0.41 23.51 8.78
C PHE A 440 0.84 23.34 7.31
N THR A 441 2.14 23.39 7.04
CA THR A 441 2.68 23.25 5.70
C THR A 441 2.35 21.89 5.10
N LYS A 442 2.53 20.82 5.88
CA LYS A 442 2.21 19.45 5.47
C LYS A 442 0.71 19.26 5.21
N ASN A 443 -0.13 19.68 6.15
CA ASN A 443 -1.58 19.49 6.05
C ASN A 443 -2.16 20.36 4.93
N TYR A 444 -1.81 21.65 4.85
CA TYR A 444 -2.32 22.52 3.79
C TYR A 444 -1.92 22.03 2.41
N ASN A 445 -0.66 21.61 2.21
CA ASN A 445 -0.24 21.08 0.92
C ASN A 445 -0.97 19.79 0.51
N THR A 446 -1.47 19.04 1.49
CA THR A 446 -2.30 17.85 1.28
C THR A 446 -3.72 18.23 0.83
N ILE A 447 -4.28 19.33 1.36
CA ILE A 447 -5.67 19.76 1.07
C ILE A 447 -5.81 20.95 0.11
N LYS A 448 -4.71 21.51 -0.42
CA LYS A 448 -4.72 22.73 -1.25
C LYS A 448 -5.61 22.65 -2.50
N ASP A 449 -5.88 21.43 -2.96
CA ASP A 449 -6.72 21.14 -4.12
C ASP A 449 -8.13 20.63 -3.73
N SER A 450 -8.48 20.64 -2.43
CA SER A 450 -9.79 20.21 -1.93
C SER A 450 -10.94 21.00 -2.59
N PRO A 451 -12.07 20.36 -2.92
CA PRO A 451 -13.21 21.04 -3.52
C PRO A 451 -13.83 22.10 -2.60
N HIS A 452 -13.77 21.86 -1.29
CA HIS A 452 -14.36 22.68 -0.23
C HIS A 452 -13.35 22.89 0.90
N PHE A 453 -13.33 24.10 1.48
CA PHE A 453 -12.48 24.46 2.62
C PHE A 453 -13.30 24.77 3.88
N ASP A 454 -14.55 24.32 3.93
CA ASP A 454 -15.48 24.64 5.01
C ASP A 454 -15.14 23.97 6.33
N GLU A 455 -14.65 22.74 6.30
CA GLU A 455 -14.23 21.99 7.47
C GLU A 455 -13.18 20.93 7.12
N PHE A 456 -12.35 20.58 8.11
CA PHE A 456 -11.39 19.48 8.03
C PHE A 456 -11.34 18.76 9.37
N PHE A 457 -11.06 17.46 9.34
CA PHE A 457 -10.78 16.67 10.55
C PHE A 457 -9.29 16.37 10.60
N ILE A 458 -8.62 16.71 11.70
CA ILE A 458 -7.18 16.53 11.85
C ILE A 458 -6.92 15.63 13.06
N ALA A 459 -6.14 14.57 12.87
CA ALA A 459 -5.77 13.60 13.88
C ALA A 459 -4.24 13.50 14.02
N ASP A 460 -3.78 13.42 15.26
CA ASP A 460 -2.40 13.12 15.62
C ASP A 460 -2.34 11.71 16.20
N THR A 461 -2.06 10.74 15.33
CA THR A 461 -2.00 9.32 15.68
C THR A 461 -0.64 8.90 16.25
N SER A 462 0.29 9.85 16.42
CA SER A 462 1.48 9.65 17.28
C SER A 462 1.10 9.73 18.76
N LYS A 463 0.01 10.44 19.09
CA LYS A 463 -0.54 10.54 20.45
C LYS A 463 -1.61 9.48 20.70
N LYS A 464 -1.67 9.03 21.95
CA LYS A 464 -2.71 8.10 22.43
C LYS A 464 -4.09 8.76 22.44
N GLY A 465 -5.10 8.00 22.01
CA GLY A 465 -6.50 8.38 22.03
C GLY A 465 -7.38 7.41 21.26
N ALA A 466 -8.61 7.81 20.98
CA ALA A 466 -9.61 6.98 20.30
C ALA A 466 -9.41 6.87 18.78
N LEU A 467 -8.64 7.80 18.18
CA LEU A 467 -8.41 7.83 16.74
C LEU A 467 -7.13 7.08 16.38
N PHE A 468 -7.21 6.35 15.28
CA PHE A 468 -6.13 5.55 14.73
C PHE A 468 -5.93 5.89 13.25
N ASN A 469 -4.72 5.71 12.73
CA ASN A 469 -4.49 5.66 11.29
C ASN A 469 -4.33 4.20 10.90
N HIS A 470 -5.15 3.71 9.97
CA HIS A 470 -5.02 2.38 9.40
C HIS A 470 -5.37 2.42 7.92
N GLN A 471 -4.46 1.94 7.07
CA GLN A 471 -4.66 1.91 5.61
C GLN A 471 -5.06 3.28 5.01
N ASN A 472 -4.40 4.35 5.46
CA ASN A 472 -4.66 5.74 5.05
C ASN A 472 -6.10 6.20 5.32
N ARG A 473 -6.65 5.76 6.45
CA ARG A 473 -7.96 6.20 6.95
C ARG A 473 -7.84 6.55 8.42
N ILE A 474 -8.34 7.74 8.77
CA ILE A 474 -8.55 8.11 10.17
C ILE A 474 -9.74 7.30 10.66
N SER A 475 -9.49 6.44 11.64
CA SER A 475 -10.40 5.37 12.03
C SER A 475 -10.65 5.34 13.53
N LEU A 476 -11.77 4.73 13.92
CA LEU A 476 -12.17 4.42 15.27
C LEU A 476 -12.19 2.90 15.46
N SER A 477 -12.17 2.42 16.71
CA SER A 477 -12.47 1.02 17.00
C SER A 477 -13.95 0.72 16.75
N PHE A 478 -14.25 -0.29 15.92
CA PHE A 478 -15.61 -0.76 15.73
C PHE A 478 -16.26 -1.23 17.05
N LEU A 479 -15.48 -1.86 17.94
CA LEU A 479 -16.00 -2.39 19.20
C LEU A 479 -16.41 -1.27 20.17
N GLU A 480 -15.65 -0.18 20.23
CA GLU A 480 -16.02 1.00 21.03
C GLU A 480 -17.32 1.62 20.53
N PHE A 481 -17.48 1.71 19.20
CA PHE A 481 -18.74 2.15 18.59
C PHE A 481 -19.89 1.18 18.89
N PHE A 482 -19.67 -0.12 18.71
CA PHE A 482 -20.67 -1.16 18.95
C PHE A 482 -21.16 -1.14 20.41
N GLN A 483 -20.25 -1.08 21.39
CA GLN A 483 -20.62 -1.01 22.81
C GLN A 483 -21.47 0.22 23.12
N ARG A 484 -21.15 1.39 22.54
CA ARG A 484 -21.94 2.62 22.72
C ARG A 484 -23.31 2.55 22.05
N GLN A 485 -23.36 2.14 20.78
CA GLN A 485 -24.60 2.02 20.01
C GLN A 485 -25.56 1.02 20.64
N THR A 486 -25.04 -0.11 21.15
CA THR A 486 -25.84 -1.13 21.85
C THR A 486 -26.11 -0.79 23.32
N LYS A 487 -25.47 0.25 23.86
CA LYS A 487 -25.48 0.62 25.28
C LYS A 487 -25.05 -0.53 26.20
N GLY A 488 -24.07 -1.32 25.75
CA GLY A 488 -23.55 -2.50 26.45
C GLY A 488 -24.55 -3.65 26.59
N LYS A 489 -25.68 -3.62 25.88
CA LYS A 489 -26.72 -4.67 26.00
C LYS A 489 -26.35 -5.97 25.31
N HIS A 490 -25.45 -5.92 24.33
CA HIS A 490 -24.97 -7.09 23.63
C HIS A 490 -23.53 -7.41 24.08
N PRO A 491 -23.24 -8.63 24.58
CA PRO A 491 -21.89 -9.02 24.97
C PRO A 491 -20.97 -9.08 23.74
N LEU A 492 -19.66 -8.84 23.92
CA LEU A 492 -18.69 -8.97 22.83
C LEU A 492 -18.21 -10.42 22.63
N GLY A 493 -18.47 -11.30 23.60
CA GLY A 493 -18.10 -12.70 23.54
C GLY A 493 -16.59 -12.88 23.50
N GLU A 494 -16.09 -13.53 22.44
CA GLU A 494 -14.66 -13.77 22.24
C GLU A 494 -13.84 -12.50 22.04
N LEU A 495 -14.49 -11.37 21.77
CA LEU A 495 -13.85 -10.08 21.52
C LEU A 495 -13.74 -9.21 22.78
N GLU A 496 -14.11 -9.74 23.95
CA GLU A 496 -13.92 -9.06 25.23
C GLU A 496 -12.43 -8.82 25.48
N GLY A 497 -12.04 -7.62 25.93
CA GLY A 497 -10.62 -7.28 26.12
C GLY A 497 -9.87 -6.86 24.85
N HIS A 498 -10.52 -6.79 23.69
CA HIS A 498 -9.88 -6.35 22.43
C HIS A 498 -9.67 -4.84 22.38
N VAL A 499 -10.62 -4.05 22.90
CA VAL A 499 -10.48 -2.58 22.96
C VAL A 499 -9.28 -2.20 23.83
N GLU A 500 -9.17 -2.81 25.01
CA GLU A 500 -8.07 -2.60 25.94
C GLU A 500 -6.73 -3.02 25.31
N ALA A 501 -6.72 -4.14 24.58
CA ALA A 501 -5.53 -4.61 23.87
C ALA A 501 -5.08 -3.62 22.79
N LEU A 502 -6.01 -3.11 21.98
CA LEU A 502 -5.72 -2.11 20.95
C LEU A 502 -5.10 -0.85 21.55
N HIS A 503 -5.68 -0.34 22.65
CA HIS A 503 -5.17 0.84 23.33
C HIS A 503 -3.82 0.60 24.03
N SER A 504 -3.57 -0.63 24.48
CA SER A 504 -2.30 -1.05 25.10
C SER A 504 -1.13 -1.18 24.12
N GLY A 505 -1.39 -1.20 22.81
CA GLY A 505 -0.34 -1.25 21.78
C GLY A 505 0.62 -0.05 21.85
N SER A 506 1.73 -0.07 21.12
CA SER A 506 2.74 0.99 21.20
C SER A 506 2.36 2.28 20.44
N THR A 507 1.50 2.18 19.43
CA THR A 507 1.19 3.27 18.49
C THR A 507 -0.29 3.27 18.08
N ASN A 508 -0.83 4.45 17.74
CA ASN A 508 -2.14 4.58 17.10
C ASN A 508 -2.03 4.65 15.56
N ASN A 509 -0.81 4.68 15.01
CA ASN A 509 -0.53 4.53 13.59
C ASN A 509 -0.28 3.05 13.28
N LEU A 510 -1.34 2.35 12.87
CA LEU A 510 -1.36 0.91 12.69
C LEU A 510 -0.77 0.52 11.33
N SER A 511 -0.07 -0.62 11.30
CA SER A 511 0.49 -1.15 10.06
C SER A 511 -0.62 -1.43 9.04
N HIS A 512 -0.38 -1.05 7.78
CA HIS A 512 -1.30 -1.33 6.67
C HIS A 512 -1.39 -2.82 6.30
N LYS A 513 -0.47 -3.66 6.80
CA LYS A 513 -0.41 -5.12 6.62
C LYS A 513 -0.33 -5.86 7.96
N ASN A 514 -0.66 -7.15 7.94
CA ASN A 514 -0.71 -8.05 9.08
C ASN A 514 0.35 -9.14 8.97
N GLU A 515 1.00 -9.47 10.08
CA GLU A 515 1.93 -10.61 10.15
C GLU A 515 1.16 -11.92 10.32
N VAL A 516 0.93 -12.63 9.21
CA VAL A 516 0.11 -13.86 9.21
C VAL A 516 0.90 -15.14 9.52
N GLY A 517 2.24 -15.06 9.63
CA GLY A 517 3.11 -16.13 10.13
C GLY A 517 3.90 -16.90 9.07
N TYR A 518 3.91 -16.46 7.80
CA TYR A 518 4.66 -17.10 6.72
C TYR A 518 6.19 -16.94 6.88
N GLU A 519 6.65 -15.83 7.45
CA GLU A 519 8.09 -15.58 7.68
C GLU A 519 8.74 -16.64 8.58
N LYS A 520 7.99 -17.22 9.54
CA LYS A 520 8.50 -18.30 10.40
C LYS A 520 8.81 -19.58 9.62
N LEU A 521 8.06 -19.88 8.56
CA LEU A 521 8.32 -21.05 7.70
C LEU A 521 9.59 -20.84 6.88
N GLU A 522 9.84 -19.62 6.40
CA GLU A 522 11.09 -19.29 5.71
C GLU A 522 12.28 -19.33 6.65
N GLN A 523 12.17 -18.76 7.86
CA GLN A 523 13.22 -18.84 8.88
C GLN A 523 13.56 -20.29 9.24
N PHE A 524 12.54 -21.15 9.41
CA PHE A 524 12.72 -22.57 9.63
C PHE A 524 13.51 -23.23 8.49
N LYS A 525 13.13 -22.95 7.25
CA LYS A 525 13.83 -23.47 6.07
C LYS A 525 15.28 -23.00 6.02
N THR A 526 15.52 -21.71 6.17
CA THR A 526 16.87 -21.13 6.14
C THR A 526 17.78 -21.78 7.17
N GLU A 527 17.27 -22.01 8.38
CA GLU A 527 18.05 -22.64 9.45
C GLU A 527 18.34 -24.13 9.16
N VAL A 528 17.36 -24.88 8.65
CA VAL A 528 17.58 -26.27 8.19
C VAL A 528 18.64 -26.32 7.10
N VAL A 529 18.53 -25.48 6.07
CA VAL A 529 19.50 -25.42 4.97
C VAL A 529 20.89 -25.06 5.48
N ARG A 530 21.01 -24.08 6.38
CA ARG A 530 22.28 -23.67 6.99
C ARG A 530 22.94 -24.83 7.76
N LEU A 531 22.20 -25.52 8.62
CA LEU A 531 22.72 -26.62 9.42
C LEU A 531 23.12 -27.85 8.59
N LEU A 532 22.41 -28.10 7.48
CA LEU A 532 22.79 -29.11 6.50
C LEU A 532 24.09 -28.72 5.76
N ALA A 533 24.22 -27.46 5.32
CA ALA A 533 25.40 -26.95 4.62
C ALA A 533 26.65 -26.91 5.50
N GLU A 534 26.51 -26.59 6.79
CA GLU A 534 27.60 -26.61 7.78
C GLU A 534 27.95 -28.03 8.28
N ASN A 535 27.25 -29.07 7.80
CA ASN A 535 27.40 -30.46 8.22
C ASN A 535 27.30 -30.66 9.76
N LYS A 536 26.19 -30.20 10.35
CA LYS A 536 25.96 -30.27 11.81
C LYS A 536 24.74 -31.12 12.17
N PRO A 537 24.82 -32.46 12.04
CA PRO A 537 23.68 -33.35 12.25
C PRO A 537 23.10 -33.29 13.67
N LYS A 538 23.94 -33.12 14.70
CA LYS A 538 23.48 -32.99 16.09
C LYS A 538 22.69 -31.68 16.31
N GLU A 539 23.25 -30.55 15.92
CA GLU A 539 22.58 -29.24 16.05
C GLU A 539 21.27 -29.21 15.24
N LEU A 540 21.21 -29.86 14.08
CA LEU A 540 19.99 -30.01 13.30
C LEU A 540 18.91 -30.78 14.07
N ILE A 541 19.24 -31.93 14.67
CA ILE A 541 18.27 -32.70 15.46
C ILE A 541 17.82 -31.94 16.70
N ASP A 542 18.74 -31.28 17.40
CA ASP A 542 18.43 -30.44 18.55
C ASP A 542 17.47 -29.31 18.13
N TYR A 543 17.73 -28.65 16.99
CA TYR A 543 16.86 -27.62 16.43
C TYR A 543 15.48 -28.16 16.04
N LEU A 544 15.40 -29.27 15.30
CA LEU A 544 14.14 -29.86 14.83
C LEU A 544 13.24 -30.32 15.99
N THR A 545 13.84 -30.85 17.05
CA THR A 545 13.11 -31.38 18.21
C THR A 545 12.85 -30.34 19.29
N LEU A 546 13.46 -29.15 19.19
CA LEU A 546 13.21 -28.02 20.08
C LEU A 546 11.74 -27.60 20.03
N GLN A 547 11.15 -27.41 21.20
CA GLN A 547 9.78 -26.94 21.35
C GLN A 547 9.68 -25.45 20.99
N GLN A 548 8.69 -25.10 20.17
CA GLN A 548 8.45 -23.71 19.81
C GLN A 548 7.97 -22.88 21.01
N PRO A 549 8.41 -21.62 21.15
CA PRO A 549 7.93 -20.73 22.21
C PRO A 549 6.41 -20.62 22.24
N GLY A 550 5.79 -20.84 23.40
CA GLY A 550 4.33 -20.74 23.58
C GLY A 550 3.49 -21.83 22.91
N SER A 551 4.12 -22.86 22.32
CA SER A 551 3.45 -23.98 21.65
C SER A 551 3.94 -25.31 22.23
N LYS A 552 3.11 -26.37 22.13
CA LYS A 552 3.54 -27.75 22.43
C LYS A 552 4.22 -28.42 21.24
N ALA A 553 4.24 -27.76 20.08
CA ALA A 553 4.79 -28.29 18.85
C ALA A 553 6.32 -28.10 18.80
N PRO A 554 7.07 -29.14 18.38
CA PRO A 554 8.49 -29.02 18.05
C PRO A 554 8.67 -28.30 16.70
N ASN A 555 9.87 -27.81 16.41
CA ASN A 555 10.15 -27.12 15.14
C ASN A 555 9.88 -28.00 13.90
N TYR A 556 10.08 -29.32 13.99
CA TYR A 556 9.76 -30.23 12.88
C TYR A 556 8.28 -30.23 12.47
N SER A 557 7.38 -29.63 13.26
CA SER A 557 5.99 -29.39 12.82
C SER A 557 5.91 -28.50 11.58
N MET A 558 6.95 -27.71 11.29
CA MET A 558 7.03 -26.81 10.13
C MET A 558 7.65 -27.48 8.90
N LEU A 559 7.96 -28.78 8.96
CA LEU A 559 8.44 -29.52 7.80
C LEU A 559 7.44 -29.40 6.64
N THR A 560 8.00 -29.17 5.47
CA THR A 560 7.36 -29.19 4.15
C THR A 560 8.01 -30.30 3.34
N LEU A 561 7.46 -30.63 2.17
CA LEU A 561 8.13 -31.58 1.27
C LEU A 561 9.57 -31.13 0.94
N GLU A 562 9.78 -29.85 0.65
CA GLU A 562 11.11 -29.25 0.39
C GLU A 562 12.10 -29.56 1.54
N THR A 563 11.77 -29.18 2.78
CA THR A 563 12.68 -29.38 3.93
C THR A 563 12.79 -30.84 4.35
N GLN A 564 11.71 -31.63 4.23
CA GLN A 564 11.73 -33.07 4.46
C GLN A 564 12.73 -33.74 3.53
N ASN A 565 12.69 -33.42 2.24
CA ASN A 565 13.57 -34.00 1.24
C ASN A 565 15.02 -33.55 1.43
N TYR A 566 15.27 -32.27 1.73
CA TYR A 566 16.61 -31.76 2.02
C TYR A 566 17.30 -32.51 3.15
N ILE A 567 16.54 -32.96 4.16
CA ILE A 567 17.05 -33.76 5.27
C ILE A 567 17.17 -35.24 4.85
N ALA A 568 16.11 -35.82 4.30
CA ALA A 568 16.03 -37.25 4.01
C ALA A 568 17.04 -37.72 2.97
N TYR A 569 17.27 -36.90 1.94
CA TYR A 569 18.17 -37.22 0.84
C TYR A 569 19.56 -36.60 1.00
N ASN A 570 19.83 -35.86 2.08
CA ASN A 570 21.13 -35.28 2.33
C ASN A 570 22.24 -36.34 2.30
N ARG A 571 23.44 -35.98 1.85
CA ARG A 571 24.63 -36.86 1.86
C ARG A 571 24.91 -37.41 3.27
N ASN A 572 24.66 -36.62 4.32
CA ASN A 572 24.90 -36.99 5.71
C ASN A 572 23.68 -37.63 6.41
N GLY A 573 22.67 -38.08 5.65
CA GLY A 573 21.43 -38.65 6.19
C GLY A 573 21.60 -39.76 7.22
N GLN A 574 22.60 -40.64 7.06
CA GLN A 574 22.91 -41.69 8.04
C GLN A 574 23.41 -41.13 9.38
N GLU A 575 24.20 -40.06 9.35
CA GLU A 575 24.67 -39.38 10.56
C GLU A 575 23.53 -38.62 11.26
N ILE A 576 22.62 -38.03 10.48
CA ILE A 576 21.40 -37.38 10.99
C ILE A 576 20.51 -38.41 11.71
N LEU A 577 20.30 -39.60 11.13
CA LEU A 577 19.52 -40.67 11.77
C LEU A 577 20.19 -41.19 13.04
N ARG A 578 21.52 -41.39 13.05
CA ARG A 578 22.26 -41.76 14.28
C ARG A 578 22.17 -40.68 15.34
N ALA A 579 22.28 -39.41 14.97
CA ALA A 579 22.12 -38.29 15.89
C ALA A 579 20.71 -38.26 16.49
N LEU A 580 19.67 -38.58 15.70
CA LEU A 580 18.30 -38.70 16.19
C LEU A 580 18.15 -39.83 17.21
N GLU A 581 18.72 -41.01 16.93
CA GLU A 581 18.72 -42.15 17.85
C GLU A 581 19.40 -41.79 19.18
N GLN A 582 20.54 -41.11 19.12
CA GLN A 582 21.37 -40.72 20.26
C GLN A 582 20.89 -39.46 21.01
N SER A 583 19.95 -38.68 20.46
CA SER A 583 19.48 -37.42 21.06
C SER A 583 18.71 -37.63 22.38
N ASP A 584 18.52 -36.58 23.17
CA ASP A 584 17.68 -36.62 24.39
C ASP A 584 16.19 -36.32 24.11
N ALA A 585 15.80 -36.26 22.83
CA ALA A 585 14.42 -35.96 22.45
C ALA A 585 13.43 -37.03 22.95
N ASN A 586 12.19 -36.61 23.20
CA ASN A 586 11.10 -37.51 23.60
C ASN A 586 10.97 -38.70 22.63
N PRO A 587 10.83 -39.95 23.10
CA PRO A 587 10.68 -41.14 22.25
C PRO A 587 9.61 -41.02 21.16
N LYS A 588 8.49 -40.37 21.45
CA LYS A 588 7.42 -40.14 20.47
C LYS A 588 7.88 -39.20 19.36
N ALA A 589 8.57 -38.11 19.71
CA ALA A 589 9.14 -37.16 18.76
C ALA A 589 10.21 -37.82 17.89
N LYS A 590 11.09 -38.64 18.48
CA LYS A 590 12.07 -39.44 17.74
C LYS A 590 11.39 -40.35 16.71
N GLN A 591 10.35 -41.07 17.14
CA GLN A 591 9.63 -41.98 16.26
C GLN A 591 8.91 -41.25 15.13
N GLU A 592 8.28 -40.11 15.41
CA GLU A 592 7.60 -39.29 14.41
C GLU A 592 8.60 -38.67 13.42
N LEU A 593 9.64 -38.01 13.92
CA LEU A 593 10.65 -37.38 13.07
C LEU A 593 11.37 -38.44 12.22
N GLY A 594 11.75 -39.58 12.81
CA GLY A 594 12.38 -40.68 12.10
C GLY A 594 11.53 -41.21 10.94
N LYS A 595 10.20 -41.29 11.10
CA LYS A 595 9.29 -41.66 10.00
C LYS A 595 9.32 -40.63 8.86
N LEU A 596 9.40 -39.34 9.19
CA LEU A 596 9.37 -38.27 8.22
C LEU A 596 10.69 -38.15 7.44
N ILE A 597 11.83 -38.32 8.10
CA ILE A 597 13.16 -38.05 7.48
C ILE A 597 13.94 -39.31 7.09
N SER A 598 13.44 -40.52 7.37
CA SER A 598 14.06 -41.77 6.92
C SER A 598 13.39 -42.28 5.63
N PRO A 599 14.01 -42.13 4.46
CA PRO A 599 13.38 -42.48 3.18
C PRO A 599 13.15 -43.99 2.99
N THR A 600 13.88 -44.84 3.72
CA THR A 600 13.67 -46.31 3.69
C THR A 600 12.61 -46.79 4.68
N HIS A 601 12.10 -45.90 5.55
CA HIS A 601 11.15 -46.32 6.57
C HIS A 601 9.82 -46.79 5.94
N VAL A 602 9.32 -47.95 6.37
CA VAL A 602 8.14 -48.62 5.77
C VAL A 602 6.85 -47.75 5.75
N LYS A 603 6.75 -46.79 6.67
CA LYS A 603 5.63 -45.84 6.77
C LYS A 603 6.01 -44.40 6.37
N HIS A 604 7.08 -44.22 5.61
CA HIS A 604 7.45 -42.91 5.09
C HIS A 604 6.36 -42.40 4.14
N GLU A 605 5.85 -41.20 4.40
CA GLU A 605 4.91 -40.50 3.55
C GLU A 605 5.40 -39.07 3.31
N ASN A 606 5.23 -38.60 2.07
CA ASN A 606 5.64 -37.28 1.65
C ASN A 606 4.63 -36.24 2.14
N LEU A 607 5.12 -35.22 2.84
CA LEU A 607 4.36 -34.00 3.10
C LEU A 607 4.07 -33.27 1.79
N ALA A 608 3.18 -32.27 1.83
CA ALA A 608 3.00 -31.36 0.71
C ALA A 608 4.04 -30.22 0.76
N ASN A 609 4.40 -29.71 -0.42
CA ASN A 609 5.03 -28.39 -0.50
C ASN A 609 4.04 -27.31 -0.07
N VAL A 610 4.55 -26.17 0.39
CA VAL A 610 3.72 -25.04 0.83
C VAL A 610 4.16 -23.81 0.06
N VAL A 611 3.19 -23.11 -0.53
CA VAL A 611 3.39 -21.88 -1.30
C VAL A 611 2.38 -20.84 -0.85
N TRP A 612 2.78 -19.57 -0.81
CA TRP A 612 1.88 -18.44 -0.52
C TRP A 612 2.21 -17.25 -1.41
N SER A 613 1.36 -16.22 -1.36
CA SER A 613 1.58 -14.99 -2.11
C SER A 613 2.49 -14.03 -1.35
N LYS A 614 3.68 -13.74 -1.89
CA LYS A 614 4.60 -12.69 -1.41
C LYS A 614 4.12 -11.26 -1.66
N VAL A 615 2.98 -11.11 -2.35
CA VAL A 615 2.45 -9.81 -2.77
C VAL A 615 1.04 -9.57 -2.22
N SER A 616 0.56 -10.44 -1.34
CA SER A 616 -0.74 -10.29 -0.67
C SER A 616 -0.84 -9.10 0.28
N SER A 617 0.29 -8.43 0.55
CA SER A 617 0.36 -7.17 1.29
C SER A 617 0.05 -5.94 0.42
N LYS A 618 0.08 -6.06 -0.92
CA LYS A 618 -0.23 -4.97 -1.84
C LYS A 618 -1.74 -4.77 -2.01
N PRO A 619 -2.20 -3.54 -2.34
CA PRO A 619 -3.58 -3.33 -2.76
C PRO A 619 -3.90 -4.12 -4.03
N LEU A 620 -5.16 -4.55 -4.18
CA LEU A 620 -5.61 -5.27 -5.36
C LEU A 620 -5.91 -4.29 -6.51
N PHE A 621 -5.29 -4.52 -7.67
CA PHE A 621 -5.42 -3.70 -8.86
C PHE A 621 -6.87 -3.59 -9.33
N GLU A 622 -7.62 -4.70 -9.35
CA GLU A 622 -9.03 -4.69 -9.73
C GLU A 622 -9.88 -3.83 -8.80
N VAL A 623 -9.54 -3.78 -7.51
CA VAL A 623 -10.26 -2.98 -6.53
C VAL A 623 -9.98 -1.50 -6.78
N GLU A 624 -8.72 -1.12 -6.94
CA GLU A 624 -8.31 0.27 -7.18
C GLU A 624 -8.70 0.75 -8.60
N LEU A 625 -8.71 -0.13 -9.60
CA LEU A 625 -9.11 0.23 -10.96
C LEU A 625 -10.62 0.39 -11.05
N ASN A 626 -11.38 -0.54 -10.47
CA ASN A 626 -12.83 -0.42 -10.42
C ASN A 626 -13.25 0.81 -9.60
N ARG A 627 -12.41 1.21 -8.63
CA ARG A 627 -12.51 2.50 -7.96
C ARG A 627 -12.41 3.65 -8.95
N VAL A 628 -11.31 3.82 -9.67
CA VAL A 628 -11.20 4.95 -10.63
C VAL A 628 -12.24 4.88 -11.76
N ALA A 629 -12.59 3.70 -12.23
CA ALA A 629 -13.53 3.47 -13.33
C ALA A 629 -14.97 3.85 -12.98
N SER A 630 -15.40 3.42 -11.80
CA SER A 630 -16.65 3.90 -11.28
C SER A 630 -16.51 5.45 -11.12
N GLY A 631 -15.30 5.96 -10.82
CA GLY A 631 -14.93 7.34 -10.46
C GLY A 631 -15.63 8.34 -11.37
N ILE A 632 -15.24 8.07 -12.59
CA ILE A 632 -15.65 8.74 -13.78
C ILE A 632 -17.16 8.57 -14.03
N SER A 633 -17.74 7.38 -13.78
CA SER A 633 -19.17 7.11 -13.96
C SER A 633 -20.08 7.97 -13.08
N ALA A 634 -19.73 8.22 -11.82
CA ALA A 634 -20.58 9.05 -10.98
C ALA A 634 -20.38 10.53 -11.25
N THR A 635 -19.16 10.99 -11.56
CA THR A 635 -18.94 12.37 -12.02
C THR A 635 -19.79 12.69 -13.25
N VAL A 636 -19.86 11.75 -14.20
CA VAL A 636 -20.80 11.80 -15.32
C VAL A 636 -22.26 11.88 -14.84
N THR A 637 -22.67 10.99 -13.94
CA THR A 637 -24.06 10.92 -13.46
C THR A 637 -24.48 12.20 -12.74
N ASN A 638 -23.60 12.76 -11.92
CA ASN A 638 -23.81 14.03 -11.22
C ASN A 638 -23.93 15.19 -12.21
N TYR A 639 -23.04 15.25 -13.20
CA TYR A 639 -23.08 16.26 -14.25
C TYR A 639 -24.40 16.21 -15.05
N GLU A 640 -24.84 15.01 -15.45
CA GLU A 640 -26.10 14.82 -16.19
C GLU A 640 -27.33 15.18 -15.34
N ARG A 641 -27.28 14.92 -14.03
CA ARG A 641 -28.32 15.32 -13.07
C ARG A 641 -28.41 16.84 -12.95
N GLU A 642 -27.28 17.54 -12.81
CA GLU A 642 -27.23 18.99 -12.75
C GLU A 642 -27.70 19.66 -14.06
N LYS A 643 -27.41 19.03 -15.20
CA LYS A 643 -27.90 19.46 -16.52
C LYS A 643 -29.43 19.43 -16.61
N ASN A 644 -30.06 18.38 -16.08
CA ASN A 644 -31.52 18.21 -16.12
C ASN A 644 -32.28 19.14 -15.14
N GLY A 645 -31.58 19.76 -14.18
CA GLY A 645 -32.15 20.68 -13.21
C GLY A 645 -32.16 22.18 -13.60
N ARG A 646 -31.56 22.56 -14.75
CA ARG A 646 -31.46 23.99 -15.18
C ARG A 646 -32.40 24.29 -16.35
N TRP A 647 -33.17 25.38 -16.23
CA TRP A 647 -34.14 25.89 -17.23
C TRP A 647 -33.52 26.61 -18.45
N PHE A 648 -32.18 26.57 -18.63
CA PHE A 648 -31.50 27.14 -19.79
C PHE A 648 -30.84 26.06 -20.64
N GLN A 649 -31.56 25.63 -21.67
CA GLN A 649 -31.07 24.84 -22.78
C GLN A 649 -30.12 25.69 -23.65
N ARG A 650 -28.83 25.70 -23.33
CA ARG A 650 -27.79 25.82 -24.36
C ARG A 650 -26.85 24.64 -24.20
N THR A 651 -27.07 23.63 -25.04
CA THR A 651 -26.18 22.48 -25.19
C THR A 651 -24.84 22.98 -25.73
N ASN A 652 -23.82 23.00 -24.87
CA ASN A 652 -22.45 23.07 -25.34
C ASN A 652 -22.08 21.66 -25.83
N LYS A 653 -22.18 21.42 -27.14
CA LYS A 653 -21.90 20.13 -27.78
C LYS A 653 -20.55 19.54 -27.34
N VAL A 654 -19.55 20.41 -27.12
CA VAL A 654 -18.22 20.04 -26.61
C VAL A 654 -18.32 19.34 -25.25
N ARG A 655 -19.17 19.85 -24.36
CA ARG A 655 -19.34 19.30 -23.02
C ARG A 655 -20.09 17.97 -23.03
N GLU A 656 -21.02 17.78 -23.96
CA GLU A 656 -21.67 16.48 -24.16
C GLU A 656 -20.69 15.43 -24.70
N GLU A 657 -19.82 15.82 -25.63
CA GLU A 657 -18.73 14.97 -26.14
C GLU A 657 -17.75 14.58 -25.03
N GLN A 658 -17.34 15.53 -24.18
CA GLN A 658 -16.47 15.25 -23.01
C GLN A 658 -17.12 14.26 -22.03
N ILE A 659 -18.41 14.44 -21.71
CA ILE A 659 -19.13 13.52 -20.81
C ILE A 659 -19.29 12.13 -21.42
N GLN A 660 -19.52 12.05 -22.73
CA GLN A 660 -19.58 10.78 -23.44
C GLN A 660 -18.22 10.06 -23.44
N GLN A 661 -17.13 10.79 -23.63
CA GLN A 661 -15.76 10.25 -23.50
C GLN A 661 -15.49 9.70 -22.09
N LEU A 662 -15.92 10.42 -21.05
CA LEU A 662 -15.80 9.93 -19.66
C LEU A 662 -16.60 8.63 -19.45
N LYS A 663 -17.83 8.52 -19.99
CA LYS A 663 -18.59 7.25 -19.95
C LYS A 663 -17.83 6.09 -20.59
N GLU A 664 -17.25 6.34 -21.75
CA GLU A 664 -16.51 5.32 -22.51
C GLU A 664 -15.28 4.84 -21.73
N ILE A 665 -14.50 5.76 -21.16
CA ILE A 665 -13.37 5.42 -20.28
C ILE A 665 -13.84 4.58 -19.10
N ALA A 666 -14.88 5.02 -18.38
CA ALA A 666 -15.39 4.32 -17.22
C ALA A 666 -15.78 2.86 -17.53
N GLU A 667 -16.45 2.63 -18.66
CA GLU A 667 -16.84 1.29 -19.11
C GLU A 667 -15.64 0.45 -19.55
N GLU A 668 -14.64 1.04 -20.24
CA GLU A 668 -13.39 0.37 -20.58
C GLU A 668 -12.64 -0.08 -19.32
N LEU A 669 -12.48 0.81 -18.34
CA LEU A 669 -11.78 0.51 -17.09
C LEU A 669 -12.53 -0.52 -16.22
N LYS A 670 -13.87 -0.47 -16.16
CA LYS A 670 -14.68 -1.50 -15.47
C LYS A 670 -14.51 -2.88 -16.09
N LYS A 671 -14.48 -2.96 -17.43
CA LYS A 671 -14.24 -4.23 -18.14
C LYS A 671 -12.86 -4.79 -17.82
N LEU A 672 -11.85 -3.92 -17.78
CA LEU A 672 -10.48 -4.29 -17.41
C LEU A 672 -10.41 -4.75 -15.95
N ALA A 673 -11.03 -4.03 -15.02
CA ALA A 673 -11.07 -4.36 -13.60
C ALA A 673 -11.82 -5.67 -13.30
N ALA A 674 -12.81 -6.03 -14.11
CA ALA A 674 -13.55 -7.29 -13.92
C ALA A 674 -12.69 -8.53 -14.21
N LYS A 675 -11.65 -8.40 -15.04
CA LYS A 675 -10.78 -9.49 -15.52
C LYS A 675 -9.35 -8.98 -15.77
N PRO A 676 -8.64 -8.49 -14.74
CA PRO A 676 -7.32 -7.89 -14.92
C PRO A 676 -6.29 -8.92 -15.41
N ASP A 677 -6.48 -10.18 -15.02
CA ASP A 677 -5.66 -11.34 -15.38
C ASP A 677 -5.76 -11.75 -16.86
N ASN A 678 -6.75 -11.24 -17.59
CA ASN A 678 -6.91 -11.52 -19.02
C ASN A 678 -6.01 -10.66 -19.92
N ALA A 679 -5.51 -9.53 -19.41
CA ALA A 679 -4.80 -8.54 -20.21
C ALA A 679 -3.30 -8.62 -19.92
N LYS A 680 -2.47 -8.46 -20.97
CA LYS A 680 -1.03 -8.31 -20.78
C LYS A 680 -0.72 -7.00 -20.06
N LYS A 681 0.40 -6.96 -19.34
CA LYS A 681 0.91 -5.73 -18.71
C LYS A 681 0.88 -4.53 -19.67
N GLU A 682 1.35 -4.73 -20.91
CA GLU A 682 1.34 -3.70 -21.96
C GLU A 682 -0.07 -3.25 -22.35
N GLU A 683 -1.03 -4.18 -22.43
CA GLU A 683 -2.43 -3.88 -22.77
C GLU A 683 -3.11 -3.08 -21.65
N VAL A 684 -2.83 -3.43 -20.39
CA VAL A 684 -3.28 -2.70 -19.20
C VAL A 684 -2.72 -1.29 -19.23
N VAL A 685 -1.39 -1.14 -19.34
CA VAL A 685 -0.73 0.16 -19.39
C VAL A 685 -1.24 1.00 -20.56
N ASN A 686 -1.40 0.42 -21.75
CA ASN A 686 -1.93 1.13 -22.92
C ASN A 686 -3.38 1.59 -22.71
N SER A 687 -4.22 0.77 -22.05
CA SER A 687 -5.60 1.15 -21.71
C SER A 687 -5.63 2.30 -20.70
N LEU A 688 -4.78 2.26 -19.68
CA LEU A 688 -4.63 3.34 -18.70
C LEU A 688 -4.12 4.63 -19.37
N LEU A 689 -3.07 4.54 -20.20
CA LEU A 689 -2.50 5.67 -20.92
C LEU A 689 -3.49 6.29 -21.90
N LYS A 690 -4.24 5.47 -22.65
CA LYS A 690 -5.32 5.97 -23.53
C LYS A 690 -6.37 6.74 -22.73
N SER A 691 -6.75 6.24 -21.55
CA SER A 691 -7.68 6.92 -20.65
C SER A 691 -7.09 8.24 -20.13
N ILE A 692 -5.83 8.24 -19.69
CA ILE A 692 -5.08 9.42 -19.25
C ILE A 692 -5.04 10.48 -20.35
N MET A 693 -4.71 10.10 -21.59
CA MET A 693 -4.65 11.03 -22.73
C MET A 693 -5.99 11.71 -23.00
N VAL A 694 -7.10 10.97 -22.87
CA VAL A 694 -8.43 11.55 -23.03
C VAL A 694 -8.75 12.50 -21.87
N LEU A 695 -8.43 12.13 -20.62
CA LEU A 695 -8.59 13.01 -19.46
C LEU A 695 -7.73 14.28 -19.59
N ASP A 696 -6.49 14.16 -20.04
CA ASP A 696 -5.59 15.30 -20.32
C ASP A 696 -6.17 16.22 -21.39
N LYS A 697 -6.73 15.66 -22.45
CA LYS A 697 -7.40 16.46 -23.49
C LYS A 697 -8.59 17.22 -22.92
N ILE A 698 -9.42 16.56 -22.11
CA ILE A 698 -10.58 17.19 -21.45
C ILE A 698 -10.10 18.32 -20.51
N ASP A 699 -9.08 18.07 -19.69
CA ASP A 699 -8.46 19.06 -18.81
C ASP A 699 -7.94 20.28 -19.59
N ALA A 700 -7.15 20.05 -20.64
CA ALA A 700 -6.61 21.10 -21.49
C ALA A 700 -7.70 21.90 -22.23
N ASP A 701 -8.75 21.23 -22.71
CA ASP A 701 -9.86 21.90 -23.41
C ASP A 701 -10.69 22.75 -22.45
N ILE A 702 -10.90 22.31 -21.21
CA ILE A 702 -11.55 23.12 -20.18
C ILE A 702 -10.64 24.27 -19.73
N GLY A 703 -9.32 24.04 -19.63
CA GLY A 703 -8.35 25.08 -19.25
C GLY A 703 -8.23 26.23 -20.26
N LYS A 704 -8.61 26.01 -21.52
CA LYS A 704 -8.70 27.07 -22.56
C LYS A 704 -9.97 27.90 -22.46
N GLU A 705 -10.98 27.47 -21.70
CA GLU A 705 -12.21 28.23 -21.51
C GLU A 705 -11.94 29.41 -20.56
N SER A 706 -12.30 30.63 -20.99
CA SER A 706 -12.24 31.82 -20.13
C SER A 706 -13.35 31.76 -19.09
N ASN A 707 -13.05 31.19 -17.93
CA ASN A 707 -13.98 31.02 -16.83
C ASN A 707 -13.51 31.83 -15.61
N LEU A 708 -14.42 32.56 -14.96
CA LEU A 708 -14.15 33.31 -13.72
C LEU A 708 -13.77 32.41 -12.53
N PHE A 709 -14.10 31.11 -12.61
CA PHE A 709 -13.82 30.08 -11.61
C PHE A 709 -13.31 28.81 -12.30
N LYS A 710 -12.39 28.09 -11.66
CA LYS A 710 -11.96 26.76 -12.13
C LYS A 710 -13.16 25.81 -12.15
N SER A 711 -13.36 25.12 -13.28
CA SER A 711 -14.46 24.17 -13.44
C SER A 711 -14.37 23.02 -12.43
N SER A 712 -15.48 22.66 -11.77
CA SER A 712 -15.54 21.48 -10.90
C SER A 712 -15.16 20.22 -11.67
N LEU A 713 -15.67 20.06 -12.89
CA LEU A 713 -15.35 18.93 -13.76
C LEU A 713 -13.86 18.84 -14.10
N GLN A 714 -13.18 19.98 -14.28
CA GLN A 714 -11.73 19.97 -14.53
C GLN A 714 -10.96 19.41 -13.33
N ARG A 715 -11.33 19.79 -12.11
CA ARG A 715 -10.70 19.27 -10.89
C ARG A 715 -10.88 17.76 -10.74
N GLU A 716 -12.10 17.26 -10.98
CA GLU A 716 -12.40 15.82 -10.97
C GLU A 716 -11.55 15.06 -12.00
N VAL A 717 -11.48 15.57 -13.23
CA VAL A 717 -10.70 14.97 -14.32
C VAL A 717 -9.20 14.92 -13.99
N VAL A 718 -8.65 15.98 -13.39
CA VAL A 718 -7.26 16.01 -12.91
C VAL A 718 -7.03 14.98 -11.80
N GLY A 719 -7.99 14.82 -10.89
CA GLY A 719 -7.96 13.80 -9.84
C GLY A 719 -7.90 12.38 -10.42
N PHE A 720 -8.81 12.03 -11.32
CA PHE A 720 -8.81 10.71 -11.98
C PHE A 720 -7.55 10.48 -12.80
N LYS A 721 -7.06 11.52 -13.49
CA LYS A 721 -5.79 11.45 -14.24
C LYS A 721 -4.64 11.05 -13.33
N LYS A 722 -4.48 11.72 -12.18
CA LYS A 722 -3.40 11.44 -11.23
C LYS A 722 -3.51 10.01 -10.68
N GLN A 723 -4.71 9.57 -10.32
CA GLN A 723 -4.96 8.19 -9.87
C GLN A 723 -4.55 7.16 -10.95
N LEU A 724 -4.95 7.36 -12.21
CA LEU A 724 -4.56 6.46 -13.30
C LEU A 724 -3.04 6.49 -13.56
N GLN A 725 -2.39 7.64 -13.43
CA GLN A 725 -0.93 7.76 -13.55
C GLN A 725 -0.19 6.97 -12.46
N GLU A 726 -0.65 7.07 -11.21
CA GLU A 726 -0.15 6.25 -10.10
C GLU A 726 -0.39 4.76 -10.36
N MET A 727 -1.54 4.40 -10.95
CA MET A 727 -1.85 3.02 -11.31
C MET A 727 -1.02 2.44 -12.45
N CYS A 728 -0.39 3.26 -13.31
CA CYS A 728 0.54 2.76 -14.33
C CYS A 728 1.78 2.08 -13.72
N GLN A 729 2.11 2.37 -12.46
CA GLN A 729 3.13 1.65 -11.68
C GLN A 729 2.55 0.33 -11.17
N LEU A 730 2.30 -0.60 -12.09
CA LEU A 730 1.60 -1.87 -11.82
C LEU A 730 2.27 -2.73 -10.75
N GLU A 731 3.58 -2.56 -10.53
CA GLU A 731 4.32 -3.19 -9.45
C GLU A 731 3.81 -2.82 -8.05
N ASN A 732 3.09 -1.71 -7.88
CA ASN A 732 2.51 -1.31 -6.60
C ASN A 732 1.22 -2.08 -6.27
N TYR A 733 0.69 -2.86 -7.22
CA TYR A 733 -0.59 -3.54 -7.09
C TYR A 733 -0.44 -5.06 -7.26
N ALA A 734 -1.29 -5.80 -6.54
CA ALA A 734 -1.47 -7.22 -6.71
C ALA A 734 -2.73 -7.51 -7.54
N ILE A 735 -2.83 -8.69 -8.14
CA ILE A 735 -4.03 -9.14 -8.88
C ILE A 735 -4.55 -10.45 -8.30
N LYS A 736 -5.87 -10.57 -8.16
CA LYS A 736 -6.55 -11.83 -7.84
C LYS A 736 -6.93 -12.57 -9.13
N PRO A 737 -6.45 -13.81 -9.35
CA PRO A 737 -6.92 -14.63 -10.47
C PRO A 737 -8.42 -14.93 -10.37
N THR A 738 -9.18 -14.86 -11.47
CA THR A 738 -10.63 -15.06 -11.46
C THR A 738 -11.07 -16.37 -12.15
N PRO A 739 -12.10 -17.10 -11.64
CA PRO A 739 -12.58 -18.33 -12.28
C PRO A 739 -13.21 -18.16 -13.68
N LYS A 740 -13.60 -16.93 -14.04
CA LYS A 740 -14.22 -16.58 -15.34
C LYS A 740 -13.36 -15.63 -16.18
N GLY A 741 -12.24 -15.14 -15.65
CA GLY A 741 -11.11 -14.56 -16.37
C GLY A 741 -10.34 -15.68 -17.04
N ARG A 742 -10.95 -16.23 -18.09
CA ARG A 742 -10.31 -17.22 -18.96
C ARG A 742 -9.35 -16.48 -19.89
N GLY A 743 -8.22 -16.08 -19.33
CA GLY A 743 -7.07 -15.50 -20.00
C GLY A 743 -5.86 -16.42 -19.81
N PHE A 744 -5.30 -16.88 -20.93
CA PHE A 744 -4.00 -17.52 -21.11
C PHE A 744 -3.69 -18.94 -20.60
N GLN A 745 -4.50 -19.61 -19.77
CA GLN A 745 -4.17 -21.01 -19.38
C GLN A 745 -5.23 -22.10 -19.66
N GLN A 746 -6.46 -21.77 -20.07
CA GLN A 746 -7.53 -22.79 -20.15
C GLN A 746 -8.21 -22.98 -21.50
N GLN A 747 -7.98 -22.13 -22.50
CA GLN A 747 -8.66 -22.27 -23.81
C GLN A 747 -8.07 -23.34 -24.75
N LEU A 748 -6.94 -23.99 -24.42
CA LEU A 748 -6.37 -25.06 -25.26
C LEU A 748 -6.35 -26.47 -24.62
N GLN A 749 -6.74 -26.62 -23.35
CA GLN A 749 -6.93 -27.94 -22.73
C GLN A 749 -8.41 -28.39 -22.69
N GLU A 750 -9.37 -27.47 -22.81
CA GLU A 750 -10.81 -27.77 -22.63
C GLU A 750 -11.52 -28.40 -23.84
N MET A 751 -10.84 -28.72 -24.95
CA MET A 751 -11.39 -29.63 -25.95
C MET A 751 -11.08 -31.12 -25.71
N HIS A 752 -10.24 -31.47 -24.73
CA HIS A 752 -9.89 -32.89 -24.47
C HIS A 752 -9.95 -33.38 -23.02
N MET A 753 -10.16 -32.55 -22.00
CA MET A 753 -10.00 -32.98 -20.58
C MET A 753 -11.17 -32.61 -19.64
N ILE A 754 -12.43 -32.69 -20.12
CA ILE A 754 -13.63 -32.39 -19.31
C ILE A 754 -13.89 -33.40 -18.16
N ASN A 755 -13.16 -34.51 -18.05
CA ASN A 755 -13.45 -35.56 -17.07
C ASN A 755 -12.58 -35.58 -15.78
N GLN A 756 -11.75 -34.56 -15.48
CA GLN A 756 -10.76 -34.69 -14.38
C GLN A 756 -10.70 -33.58 -13.31
N GLY A 757 -11.78 -32.81 -13.10
CA GLY A 757 -12.06 -32.16 -11.80
C GLY A 757 -10.92 -31.45 -11.04
N LYS A 758 -10.10 -30.60 -11.68
CA LYS A 758 -9.12 -29.73 -10.98
C LYS A 758 -9.49 -28.24 -11.05
N LYS A 759 -9.29 -27.54 -9.92
CA LYS A 759 -9.59 -26.10 -9.67
C LYS A 759 -8.45 -25.18 -10.17
N PRO A 760 -8.76 -23.94 -10.60
CA PRO A 760 -7.80 -22.98 -11.18
C PRO A 760 -6.75 -22.45 -10.18
N LEU A 761 -5.74 -21.71 -10.70
CA LEU A 761 -4.67 -21.06 -9.92
C LEU A 761 -5.26 -20.01 -8.96
N ASP A 762 -5.02 -20.18 -7.66
CA ASP A 762 -5.77 -19.51 -6.57
C ASP A 762 -4.93 -18.49 -5.75
N LEU A 763 -3.68 -18.17 -6.12
CA LEU A 763 -2.81 -17.26 -5.34
C LEU A 763 -2.76 -15.86 -5.95
N ILE A 764 -2.82 -14.84 -5.09
CA ILE A 764 -2.62 -13.43 -5.45
C ILE A 764 -1.21 -13.26 -6.07
N THR A 765 -1.10 -12.57 -7.21
CA THR A 765 0.16 -12.39 -7.97
C THR A 765 0.33 -10.93 -8.43
N THR A 766 1.29 -10.63 -9.31
CA THR A 766 1.44 -9.32 -9.96
C THR A 766 1.60 -9.49 -11.47
N PHE A 767 1.32 -8.45 -12.24
CA PHE A 767 1.57 -8.44 -13.68
C PHE A 767 3.03 -8.78 -14.04
N VAL A 768 4.00 -8.33 -13.24
CA VAL A 768 5.43 -8.59 -13.46
C VAL A 768 5.78 -10.06 -13.25
N ILE A 769 5.28 -10.67 -12.17
CA ILE A 769 5.52 -12.10 -11.91
C ILE A 769 4.93 -12.95 -13.04
N GLU A 770 3.72 -12.61 -13.50
CA GLU A 770 3.08 -13.33 -14.60
C GLU A 770 3.83 -13.14 -15.93
N GLU A 771 4.31 -11.94 -16.22
CA GLU A 771 5.17 -11.64 -17.38
C GLU A 771 6.44 -12.49 -17.36
N GLN A 772 7.11 -12.62 -16.21
CA GLN A 772 8.30 -13.45 -16.06
C GLN A 772 7.99 -14.91 -16.37
N PHE A 773 7.00 -15.52 -15.72
CA PHE A 773 6.63 -16.91 -16.02
C PHE A 773 6.20 -17.11 -17.48
N ASN A 774 5.63 -16.11 -18.14
CA ASN A 774 5.25 -16.17 -19.55
C ASN A 774 6.44 -16.16 -20.51
N LYS A 775 7.67 -15.87 -20.06
CA LYS A 775 8.90 -16.10 -20.84
C LYS A 775 9.14 -17.59 -21.11
N ILE A 776 8.57 -18.49 -20.31
CA ILE A 776 8.63 -19.94 -20.52
C ILE A 776 7.53 -20.34 -21.51
N SER A 777 7.90 -20.50 -22.78
CA SER A 777 6.96 -20.85 -23.86
C SER A 777 6.31 -22.23 -23.69
N ASN A 778 7.01 -23.19 -23.06
CA ASN A 778 6.48 -24.53 -22.81
C ASN A 778 5.62 -24.54 -21.54
N GLN A 779 4.33 -24.84 -21.70
CA GLN A 779 3.35 -24.81 -20.60
C GLN A 779 3.60 -25.85 -19.50
N GLU A 780 4.12 -27.03 -19.84
CA GLU A 780 4.45 -28.04 -18.85
C GLU A 780 5.64 -27.59 -18.00
N VAL A 781 6.66 -27.02 -18.64
CA VAL A 781 7.84 -26.45 -17.96
C VAL A 781 7.44 -25.25 -17.10
N GLN A 782 6.56 -24.38 -17.59
CA GLN A 782 6.04 -23.26 -16.83
C GLN A 782 5.29 -23.74 -15.58
N LYS A 783 4.46 -24.78 -15.69
CA LYS A 783 3.76 -25.37 -14.55
C LYS A 783 4.74 -25.94 -13.53
N ILE A 784 5.74 -26.70 -13.98
CA ILE A 784 6.79 -27.24 -13.11
C ILE A 784 7.48 -26.09 -12.37
N ALA A 785 7.90 -25.05 -13.08
CA ALA A 785 8.57 -23.89 -12.49
C ALA A 785 7.71 -23.17 -11.44
N ARG A 786 6.39 -23.10 -11.62
CA ARG A 786 5.46 -22.47 -10.65
C ARG A 786 5.20 -23.30 -9.39
N ASP A 787 5.32 -24.62 -9.49
CA ASP A 787 5.13 -25.54 -8.38
C ASP A 787 6.43 -25.72 -7.55
N LEU A 788 7.54 -25.14 -8.00
CA LEU A 788 8.82 -25.13 -7.28
C LEU A 788 8.82 -24.12 -6.12
N PRO A 789 9.79 -24.26 -5.18
CA PRO A 789 9.93 -23.31 -4.09
C PRO A 789 10.29 -21.89 -4.55
N HIS A 790 10.04 -20.90 -3.69
CA HIS A 790 10.18 -19.48 -4.03
C HIS A 790 11.57 -19.04 -4.53
N HIS A 791 12.65 -19.72 -4.15
CA HIS A 791 14.00 -19.38 -4.63
C HIS A 791 14.22 -19.72 -6.12
N SER A 792 13.34 -20.54 -6.70
CA SER A 792 13.33 -20.90 -8.12
C SER A 792 12.51 -19.93 -8.98
N HIS A 793 11.95 -18.86 -8.40
CA HIS A 793 11.12 -17.87 -9.10
C HIS A 793 11.87 -16.57 -9.38
N THR A 794 13.21 -16.57 -9.32
CA THR A 794 14.03 -15.41 -9.71
C THR A 794 14.07 -15.29 -11.23
N ASP A 795 14.29 -14.09 -11.75
CA ASP A 795 14.43 -13.85 -13.20
C ASP A 795 15.45 -14.80 -13.85
N GLN A 796 16.58 -15.02 -13.18
CA GLN A 796 17.64 -15.92 -13.65
C GLN A 796 17.20 -17.39 -13.70
N ALA A 797 16.46 -17.86 -12.68
CA ALA A 797 15.94 -19.21 -12.66
C ALA A 797 14.87 -19.40 -13.76
N ILE A 798 13.98 -18.43 -13.95
CA ILE A 798 12.96 -18.46 -14.99
C ILE A 798 13.59 -18.48 -16.39
N GLU A 799 14.63 -17.68 -16.63
CA GLU A 799 15.41 -17.71 -17.88
C GLU A 799 16.09 -19.07 -18.11
N PHE A 800 16.59 -19.72 -17.06
CA PHE A 800 17.12 -21.08 -17.13
C PHE A 800 16.03 -22.09 -17.52
N PHE A 801 14.88 -22.07 -16.84
CA PHE A 801 13.75 -22.97 -17.13
C PHE A 801 13.18 -22.76 -18.54
N ALA A 802 13.19 -21.53 -19.07
CA ALA A 802 12.74 -21.24 -20.42
C ALA A 802 13.54 -21.99 -21.51
N GLN A 803 14.75 -22.45 -21.19
CA GLN A 803 15.64 -23.18 -22.10
C GLN A 803 15.49 -24.71 -22.00
N LEU A 804 14.60 -25.22 -21.13
CA LEU A 804 14.45 -26.65 -20.86
C LEU A 804 13.30 -27.27 -21.66
N THR A 805 13.46 -28.53 -22.02
CA THR A 805 12.34 -29.41 -22.40
C THR A 805 11.56 -29.86 -21.17
N SER A 806 10.35 -30.40 -21.34
CA SER A 806 9.56 -30.93 -20.21
C SER A 806 10.29 -32.03 -19.45
N GLU A 807 11.05 -32.89 -20.13
CA GLU A 807 11.83 -33.96 -19.49
C GLU A 807 13.03 -33.41 -18.70
N GLU A 808 13.76 -32.45 -19.28
CA GLU A 808 14.86 -31.76 -18.59
C GLU A 808 14.35 -30.97 -17.37
N ALA A 809 13.23 -30.26 -17.50
CA ALA A 809 12.63 -29.49 -16.40
C ALA A 809 12.19 -30.39 -15.25
N ASN A 810 11.62 -31.56 -15.53
CA ASN A 810 11.30 -32.55 -14.49
C ASN A 810 12.56 -33.05 -13.79
N LYS A 811 13.65 -33.35 -14.52
CA LYS A 811 14.93 -33.76 -13.91
C LYS A 811 15.51 -32.69 -13.00
N VAL A 812 15.52 -31.44 -13.46
CA VAL A 812 15.99 -30.29 -12.68
C VAL A 812 15.09 -30.08 -11.45
N ALA A 813 13.78 -30.16 -11.60
CA ALA A 813 12.84 -30.04 -10.49
C ALA A 813 13.03 -31.15 -9.43
N SER A 814 13.21 -32.40 -9.87
CA SER A 814 13.56 -33.51 -8.98
C SER A 814 14.85 -33.20 -8.22
N TYR A 815 15.90 -32.75 -8.91
CA TYR A 815 17.18 -32.41 -8.29
C TYR A 815 17.08 -31.27 -7.26
N LEU A 816 16.38 -30.18 -7.59
CA LEU A 816 16.16 -29.04 -6.67
C LEU A 816 15.32 -29.41 -5.44
N ASN A 817 14.58 -30.51 -5.49
CA ASN A 817 13.89 -31.05 -4.31
C ASN A 817 14.81 -31.86 -3.39
N LEU A 818 15.97 -32.33 -3.86
CA LEU A 818 16.90 -33.15 -3.04
C LEU A 818 17.86 -32.30 -2.23
N GLU A 819 18.29 -31.17 -2.79
CA GLU A 819 19.25 -30.26 -2.17
C GLU A 819 18.90 -28.81 -2.52
N TYR A 820 19.11 -27.91 -1.57
CA TYR A 820 18.94 -26.48 -1.81
C TYR A 820 19.98 -25.99 -2.81
N ARG A 821 19.54 -25.41 -3.92
CA ARG A 821 20.43 -24.81 -4.91
C ARG A 821 19.75 -23.67 -5.65
N GLU A 822 20.48 -22.56 -5.76
CA GLU A 822 20.04 -21.43 -6.56
C GLU A 822 20.50 -21.59 -8.01
N LEU A 823 19.56 -21.41 -8.93
CA LEU A 823 19.85 -21.32 -10.37
C LEU A 823 20.17 -19.87 -10.71
N THR A 824 21.44 -19.60 -11.03
CA THR A 824 21.95 -18.28 -11.43
C THR A 824 22.37 -18.25 -12.89
N GLN A 825 22.70 -17.06 -13.42
CA GLN A 825 23.25 -16.92 -14.78
C GLN A 825 24.55 -17.71 -15.02
N SER A 826 25.30 -18.04 -13.96
CA SER A 826 26.51 -18.87 -14.05
C SER A 826 26.24 -20.38 -14.09
N THR A 827 24.96 -20.80 -14.01
CA THR A 827 24.61 -22.23 -14.01
C THR A 827 24.75 -22.80 -15.41
N ASP A 828 25.73 -23.68 -15.60
CA ASP A 828 25.92 -24.39 -16.86
C ASP A 828 24.86 -25.49 -17.01
N LYS A 829 23.94 -25.31 -17.97
CA LYS A 829 22.86 -26.27 -18.28
C LYS A 829 23.42 -27.66 -18.60
N HIS A 830 24.45 -27.74 -19.43
CA HIS A 830 24.99 -29.03 -19.87
C HIS A 830 25.62 -29.75 -18.68
N LYS A 831 26.49 -29.08 -17.95
CA LYS A 831 27.15 -29.65 -16.77
C LYS A 831 26.11 -30.12 -15.73
N LEU A 832 25.08 -29.30 -15.48
CA LEU A 832 24.01 -29.65 -14.53
C LEU A 832 23.28 -30.94 -14.95
N LEU A 833 22.86 -31.03 -16.22
CA LEU A 833 22.04 -32.14 -16.72
C LEU A 833 22.83 -33.43 -16.95
N THR A 834 24.11 -33.36 -17.33
CA THR A 834 24.89 -34.55 -17.72
C THR A 834 25.87 -35.03 -16.66
N GLU A 835 26.24 -34.18 -15.70
CA GLU A 835 27.22 -34.54 -14.67
C GLU A 835 26.60 -34.44 -13.27
N GLU A 836 26.13 -33.25 -12.89
CA GLU A 836 25.78 -32.97 -11.49
C GLU A 836 24.50 -33.69 -11.05
N ILE A 837 23.43 -33.65 -11.86
CA ILE A 837 22.17 -34.38 -11.57
C ILE A 837 22.39 -35.90 -11.56
N PRO A 838 22.99 -36.52 -12.61
CA PRO A 838 23.21 -37.96 -12.61
C PRO A 838 24.08 -38.44 -11.45
N GLN A 839 25.13 -37.68 -11.10
CA GLN A 839 26.00 -37.99 -9.96
C GLN A 839 25.22 -37.94 -8.64
N ALA A 840 24.41 -36.90 -8.42
CA ALA A 840 23.60 -36.77 -7.21
C ALA A 840 22.55 -37.89 -7.10
N PHE A 841 21.86 -38.21 -8.21
CA PHE A 841 20.88 -39.30 -8.25
C PHE A 841 21.53 -40.63 -7.93
N LYS A 842 22.68 -40.92 -8.54
CA LYS A 842 23.43 -42.14 -8.29
C LYS A 842 23.81 -42.29 -6.82
N GLU A 843 24.46 -41.27 -6.24
CA GLU A 843 24.89 -41.28 -4.84
C GLU A 843 23.72 -41.58 -3.87
N ILE A 844 22.57 -40.94 -4.09
CA ILE A 844 21.39 -41.12 -3.24
C ILE A 844 20.77 -42.50 -3.46
N ASN A 845 20.59 -42.92 -4.70
CA ASN A 845 19.94 -44.17 -5.05
C ASN A 845 20.75 -45.39 -4.65
N GLU A 846 22.08 -45.37 -4.79
CA GLU A 846 22.95 -46.46 -4.31
C GLU A 846 22.72 -46.72 -2.81
N ARG A 847 22.58 -45.65 -2.02
CA ARG A 847 22.28 -45.73 -0.59
C ARG A 847 20.87 -46.26 -0.33
N LEU A 848 19.85 -45.76 -1.04
CA LEU A 848 18.46 -46.22 -0.89
C LEU A 848 18.32 -47.69 -1.23
N LEU A 849 18.84 -48.11 -2.38
CA LEU A 849 18.79 -49.48 -2.88
C LEU A 849 19.52 -50.44 -1.93
N SER A 850 20.69 -50.04 -1.42
CA SER A 850 21.42 -50.80 -0.40
C SER A 850 20.58 -50.98 0.87
N GLY A 851 19.89 -49.92 1.33
CA GLY A 851 18.99 -49.97 2.48
C GLY A 851 17.79 -50.90 2.24
N PHE A 852 17.10 -50.77 1.10
CA PHE A 852 15.96 -51.61 0.75
C PHE A 852 16.34 -53.09 0.55
N LYS A 853 17.55 -53.36 0.06
CA LYS A 853 18.12 -54.71 0.01
C LYS A 853 18.36 -55.26 1.42
N GLN A 854 18.93 -54.48 2.33
CA GLN A 854 19.12 -54.90 3.73
C GLN A 854 17.79 -55.18 4.44
N GLU A 855 16.74 -54.42 4.12
CA GLU A 855 15.38 -54.64 4.63
C GLU A 855 14.63 -55.79 3.91
N GLY A 856 15.23 -56.42 2.90
CA GLY A 856 14.64 -57.55 2.17
C GLY A 856 13.49 -57.17 1.22
N VAL A 857 13.40 -55.90 0.80
CA VAL A 857 12.38 -55.42 -0.14
C VAL A 857 12.68 -55.83 -1.58
N ILE A 858 13.97 -55.93 -1.93
CA ILE A 858 14.44 -56.35 -3.26
C ILE A 858 15.55 -57.40 -3.13
N ASP A 859 15.63 -58.31 -4.10
CA ASP A 859 16.68 -59.32 -4.18
C ASP A 859 17.97 -58.80 -4.84
N GLU A 860 19.04 -59.61 -4.81
CA GLU A 860 20.34 -59.24 -5.38
C GLU A 860 20.29 -58.93 -6.89
N GLY A 861 19.51 -59.70 -7.66
CA GLY A 861 19.45 -59.56 -9.11
C GLY A 861 18.71 -58.29 -9.55
N VAL A 862 17.64 -57.92 -8.85
CA VAL A 862 16.94 -56.64 -9.04
C VAL A 862 17.80 -55.48 -8.57
N HIS A 863 18.49 -55.64 -7.43
CA HIS A 863 19.39 -54.64 -6.88
C HIS A 863 20.52 -54.25 -7.85
N GLU A 864 21.23 -55.22 -8.43
CA GLU A 864 22.30 -54.95 -9.41
C GLU A 864 21.79 -54.21 -10.66
N LYS A 865 20.61 -54.60 -11.16
CA LYS A 865 19.99 -53.93 -12.33
C LYS A 865 19.58 -52.48 -12.03
N LEU A 866 19.03 -52.23 -10.84
CA LEU A 866 18.66 -50.87 -10.43
C LEU A 866 19.89 -50.00 -10.13
N LEU A 867 20.97 -50.59 -9.58
CA LEU A 867 22.24 -49.89 -9.40
C LEU A 867 22.82 -49.42 -10.73
N ALA A 868 22.73 -50.23 -11.79
CA ALA A 868 23.17 -49.84 -13.14
C ALA A 868 22.35 -48.68 -13.74
N LEU A 869 21.17 -48.38 -13.19
CA LEU A 869 20.27 -47.31 -13.60
C LEU A 869 20.21 -46.16 -12.59
N ALA A 870 21.00 -46.22 -11.51
CA ALA A 870 20.87 -45.33 -10.36
C ALA A 870 21.06 -43.85 -10.70
N ASP A 871 21.86 -43.52 -11.72
CA ASP A 871 22.10 -42.17 -12.21
C ASP A 871 20.93 -41.61 -13.04
N LYS A 872 20.00 -42.47 -13.47
CA LYS A 872 18.86 -42.12 -14.35
C LYS A 872 17.53 -42.06 -13.62
N ILE A 873 17.45 -42.61 -12.40
CA ILE A 873 16.23 -42.68 -11.60
C ILE A 873 16.14 -41.46 -10.67
N PRO A 874 15.09 -40.62 -10.77
CA PRO A 874 14.82 -39.64 -9.73
C PRO A 874 14.64 -40.31 -8.35
N PRO A 875 15.40 -39.93 -7.31
CA PRO A 875 15.39 -40.62 -6.02
C PRO A 875 14.03 -40.71 -5.34
N GLU A 876 13.15 -39.74 -5.55
CA GLU A 876 11.78 -39.75 -5.02
C GLU A 876 10.91 -40.87 -5.62
N LEU A 877 11.35 -41.51 -6.72
CA LEU A 877 10.70 -42.68 -7.31
C LEU A 877 11.24 -44.00 -6.73
N VAL A 878 12.38 -43.99 -6.03
CA VAL A 878 12.95 -45.17 -5.36
C VAL A 878 12.24 -45.39 -4.04
N THR A 879 10.99 -45.83 -4.13
CA THR A 879 10.11 -46.13 -3.00
C THR A 879 9.84 -47.63 -2.92
N LYS A 880 9.54 -48.14 -1.72
CA LYS A 880 9.16 -49.55 -1.54
C LYS A 880 8.10 -50.02 -2.55
N LYS A 881 7.04 -49.24 -2.76
CA LYS A 881 5.96 -49.57 -3.71
C LYS A 881 6.45 -49.70 -5.15
N ASN A 882 7.28 -48.77 -5.62
CA ASN A 882 7.81 -48.81 -6.98
C ASN A 882 8.82 -49.95 -7.12
N LEU A 883 9.65 -50.18 -6.10
CA LEU A 883 10.61 -51.29 -6.07
C LEU A 883 9.91 -52.65 -6.10
N GLU A 884 8.87 -52.86 -5.28
CA GLU A 884 8.05 -54.07 -5.31
C GLU A 884 7.43 -54.29 -6.69
N LYS A 885 6.90 -53.23 -7.32
CA LYS A 885 6.33 -53.29 -8.66
C LYS A 885 7.39 -53.63 -9.72
N TRP A 886 8.52 -52.94 -9.72
CA TRP A 886 9.60 -53.16 -10.68
C TRP A 886 10.24 -54.54 -10.52
N SER A 887 10.21 -55.11 -9.31
CA SER A 887 10.66 -56.48 -9.04
C SER A 887 9.78 -57.54 -9.70
N THR A 888 8.56 -57.21 -10.13
CA THR A 888 7.68 -58.15 -10.85
C THR A 888 8.01 -58.26 -12.35
N THR A 889 8.76 -57.32 -12.91
CA THR A 889 9.18 -57.29 -14.34
C THR A 889 10.68 -56.96 -14.49
N PRO A 890 11.58 -57.75 -13.87
CA PRO A 890 13.01 -57.45 -13.79
C PRO A 890 13.72 -57.42 -15.15
N GLU A 891 13.14 -58.01 -16.19
CA GLU A 891 13.62 -57.92 -17.57
C GLU A 891 13.52 -56.51 -18.17
N MET A 892 12.57 -55.69 -17.71
CA MET A 892 12.39 -54.31 -18.18
C MET A 892 13.36 -53.31 -17.53
N LEU A 893 14.14 -53.74 -16.54
CA LEU A 893 15.16 -52.95 -15.85
C LEU A 893 16.45 -52.86 -16.68
N ASN A 894 16.38 -52.18 -17.82
CA ASN A 894 17.50 -51.92 -18.72
C ASN A 894 17.33 -50.56 -19.41
N ASP A 895 18.42 -50.05 -20.00
CA ASP A 895 18.47 -48.70 -20.59
C ASP A 895 17.43 -48.43 -21.69
N THR A 896 16.98 -49.44 -22.42
CA THR A 896 16.06 -49.26 -23.55
C THR A 896 14.59 -49.33 -23.16
N GLN A 897 14.26 -50.03 -22.06
CA GLN A 897 12.86 -50.29 -21.67
C GLN A 897 12.46 -49.58 -20.37
N PHE A 898 13.41 -49.22 -19.53
CA PHE A 898 13.13 -48.67 -18.20
C PHE A 898 12.40 -47.31 -18.23
N GLY A 899 12.56 -46.52 -19.30
CA GLY A 899 11.83 -45.27 -19.48
C GLY A 899 10.30 -45.44 -19.48
N SER A 900 9.78 -46.61 -19.87
CA SER A 900 8.34 -46.90 -19.79
C SER A 900 7.85 -47.10 -18.35
N LEU A 901 8.66 -47.76 -17.51
CA LEU A 901 8.39 -47.95 -16.08
C LEU A 901 8.44 -46.63 -15.31
N LEU A 902 9.35 -45.72 -15.67
CA LEU A 902 9.40 -44.37 -15.09
C LEU A 902 8.14 -43.56 -15.41
N LYS A 903 7.69 -43.56 -16.68
CA LYS A 903 6.45 -42.86 -17.07
C LYS A 903 5.23 -43.40 -16.34
N GLU A 904 5.18 -44.70 -16.11
CA GLU A 904 4.10 -45.34 -15.34
C GLU A 904 4.16 -44.98 -13.85
N ALA A 905 5.36 -44.91 -13.27
CA ALA A 905 5.57 -44.50 -11.87
C ALA A 905 5.29 -43.00 -11.63
N GLN A 906 5.44 -42.17 -12.66
CA GLN A 906 5.16 -40.74 -12.65
C GLN A 906 3.68 -40.40 -12.93
N SER A 907 2.90 -41.35 -13.48
CA SER A 907 1.49 -41.14 -13.80
C SER A 907 0.60 -41.22 -12.55
N PRO A 908 -0.40 -40.32 -12.38
CA PRO A 908 -1.41 -40.49 -11.33
C PRO A 908 -2.11 -41.84 -11.49
N PRO A 909 -2.51 -42.53 -10.41
CA PRO A 909 -3.24 -43.78 -10.54
C PRO A 909 -4.49 -43.57 -11.41
N SER A 910 -4.55 -44.28 -12.54
CA SER A 910 -5.69 -44.21 -13.45
C SER A 910 -6.97 -44.66 -12.74
N VAL A 911 -8.11 -44.15 -13.22
CA VAL A 911 -9.49 -44.24 -12.68
C VAL A 911 -10.03 -45.68 -12.49
N VAL A 912 -9.21 -46.72 -12.68
CA VAL A 912 -9.58 -48.10 -12.35
C VAL A 912 -9.67 -48.30 -10.83
N ALA A 913 -8.79 -47.68 -10.04
CA ALA A 913 -8.77 -47.86 -8.57
C ALA A 913 -9.93 -47.17 -7.83
N THR A 914 -10.52 -46.10 -8.38
CA THR A 914 -11.70 -45.45 -7.78
C THR A 914 -13.00 -46.21 -8.03
N ARG A 915 -13.03 -47.12 -9.03
CA ARG A 915 -14.14 -48.07 -9.19
C ARG A 915 -14.13 -49.15 -8.11
N ASP A 916 -12.95 -49.61 -7.70
CA ASP A 916 -12.81 -50.60 -6.64
C ASP A 916 -13.01 -49.99 -5.24
N PHE A 917 -12.66 -48.71 -5.03
CA PHE A 917 -12.96 -47.99 -3.79
C PHE A 917 -14.45 -47.62 -3.65
N ARG A 918 -15.14 -47.27 -4.75
CA ARG A 918 -16.61 -47.10 -4.73
C ARG A 918 -17.33 -48.44 -4.55
N ARG A 919 -16.88 -49.52 -5.20
CA ARG A 919 -17.42 -50.86 -4.94
C ARG A 919 -17.23 -51.28 -3.49
N SER A 920 -16.06 -51.03 -2.89
CA SER A 920 -15.86 -51.40 -1.48
C SER A 920 -16.68 -50.53 -0.53
N ILE A 921 -16.93 -49.25 -0.83
CA ILE A 921 -17.86 -48.43 -0.03
C ILE A 921 -19.31 -48.85 -0.23
N ASP A 922 -19.74 -49.23 -1.44
CA ASP A 922 -21.10 -49.73 -1.69
C ASP A 922 -21.32 -51.11 -1.03
N ASP A 923 -20.29 -51.97 -0.98
CA ASP A 923 -20.29 -53.24 -0.26
C ASP A 923 -20.23 -53.06 1.27
N ILE A 924 -19.55 -52.02 1.77
CA ILE A 924 -19.48 -51.68 3.21
C ILE A 924 -20.75 -50.97 3.70
N THR A 925 -21.42 -50.18 2.86
CA THR A 925 -22.58 -49.35 3.25
C THR A 925 -23.93 -49.96 2.89
N GLY A 926 -23.97 -51.10 2.19
CA GLY A 926 -25.20 -51.86 1.92
C GLY A 926 -26.25 -51.09 1.10
N ARG A 927 -25.84 -50.09 0.32
CA ARG A 927 -26.77 -49.33 -0.54
C ARG A 927 -26.93 -50.02 -1.89
N THR A 928 -27.84 -50.99 -1.94
CA THR A 928 -28.42 -51.44 -3.21
C THR A 928 -29.35 -50.34 -3.75
N ASN A 929 -28.90 -49.58 -4.76
CA ASN A 929 -29.82 -48.80 -5.58
C ASN A 929 -30.57 -49.76 -6.52
N LEU A 930 -31.81 -50.06 -6.13
CA LEU A 930 -32.87 -50.48 -7.03
C LEU A 930 -33.32 -49.28 -7.89
N ASP A 931 -33.77 -49.59 -9.10
CA ASP A 931 -34.42 -48.73 -10.10
C ASP A 931 -33.48 -47.79 -10.90
N SER A 932 -33.52 -47.69 -12.22
CA SER A 932 -34.50 -48.13 -13.21
C SER A 932 -33.86 -48.16 -14.61
N THR A 933 -34.26 -49.16 -15.39
CA THR A 933 -34.20 -49.23 -16.85
C THR A 933 -34.72 -47.95 -17.52
N HIS A 934 -33.99 -47.40 -18.51
CA HIS A 934 -34.54 -47.10 -19.86
C HIS A 934 -33.49 -46.52 -20.81
N THR A 935 -33.17 -47.33 -21.83
CA THR A 935 -33.00 -47.00 -23.25
C THR A 935 -32.69 -45.56 -23.68
N GLN A 936 -31.49 -45.39 -24.24
CA GLN A 936 -31.13 -44.34 -25.19
C GLN A 936 -32.10 -44.33 -26.39
N THR A 937 -32.60 -43.15 -26.73
CA THR A 937 -32.98 -42.80 -28.10
C THR A 937 -32.38 -41.43 -28.45
N PHE A 938 -31.83 -41.38 -29.66
CA PHE A 938 -31.10 -40.27 -30.29
C PHE A 938 -32.01 -39.12 -30.74
N ASN A 939 -31.37 -37.98 -31.04
CA ASN A 939 -31.84 -36.74 -31.69
C ASN A 939 -32.61 -35.80 -30.74
N HIS A 940 -32.23 -34.53 -30.54
CA HIS A 940 -31.77 -33.50 -31.48
C HIS A 940 -30.77 -32.53 -30.83
#